data_AF-A0AAU9X3L2-F1
#
_entry.id   AF-A0AAU9X3L2-F1
#
_cell.length_a   1.000
_cell.length_b   1.000
_cell.length_c   1.000
_cell.angle_alpha   90.00
_cell.angle_beta   90.00
_cell.angle_gamma   90.00
#
_symmetry.space_group_name_H-M   'P 1'
#
loop_
_entity.id
_entity.type
_entity.pdbx_description
1 polymer ?
#
loop_
_entity_poly.entity_id
_entity_poly.type
_entity_poly.pdbx_seq_one_letter_code
_entity_poly.pdbx_strand_id
1 'polypeptide(L)'
;MLFPKGIAFSGGGIRSAAFCSGVLRYVLQDEIDLDYLSCVSGGGFTGASYLDWKYHHNQQDSPEWHQKFFNHLRKRSGFFCSWRNPFLGIIDSIMLVLLCIVVVIILPAFTSLAFALPTAFSVDYIFGDILRAGFHCPNHSAPKDAAESEGCQFVESHDDTFTLFGVLFASCAGFYVLKSLFHPRHFSIRNILKVFYVSAGSMLLMTFLPWFFEVFLRVHTSVYVNGFLLLGSIALWLGFPPLRNTASLAMLVYAYAYVTKWRVYKSPVLFISYSEDLFYEALLGSAILLWMTPFLGLLNMGAVHTYNRWRLQKAFFAPQSTECLGCSGISFNDVIPFCSCADTPEWERLDKGFVTLGDLADMKPEYICNTVVNNWQKEPGGVRSDSYELLTLSPTGIERLDESPEEHDSFAGKIQPRGLPLSDVMATSAAVLALYMGVYDVKTEAVRNLQMVLGVHSGKSLISDPDRDVAGSTISCCRFLPVIIQLFIVVPLILPPFLSHDWHAILVVWYLSIVVLVMVTAALPTGPENGGWADKFVRWCVVNIYHVRFARLLLRTVDLGPVPPPLLNLSDGGHIEKLGLLALLKKKLKKIVVVDGSSMGEGNPVSTQLLWSLDLARKRLRCSFSAMDGRDIVEDIRSKLEEVPDNYKPRFYKFRVDYYEKNVDCLSDEKVGEGEILLILPRHPDEGISNSTGSSQSWKDCLRHTHQPINNEYWGTGPDLEAGEVDRLSGCCCECCHVTCCKSCSGILCGFFPHHATLNQFFTPALFSAYHREGYRACLDAEIGQFLTKETGEKK
;
A
#
# COMPACT_ATOMS: atom_id res chain seq x y z
N MET A 1 29.87 -8.43 -28.61
CA MET A 1 28.98 -7.67 -27.69
C MET A 1 28.62 -8.61 -26.57
N LEU A 2 28.95 -8.28 -25.32
CA LEU A 2 28.46 -9.04 -24.17
C LEU A 2 26.93 -8.98 -24.17
N PHE A 3 26.28 -10.12 -24.04
CA PHE A 3 24.82 -10.20 -23.96
C PHE A 3 24.37 -9.74 -22.57
N PRO A 4 23.35 -8.86 -22.47
CA PRO A 4 22.98 -8.28 -21.20
C PRO A 4 22.34 -9.33 -20.28
N LYS A 5 22.74 -9.30 -19.01
CA LYS A 5 22.38 -10.30 -17.98
C LYS A 5 21.63 -9.61 -16.85
N GLY A 6 20.58 -10.27 -16.36
CA GLY A 6 19.73 -9.73 -15.31
C GLY A 6 19.47 -10.73 -14.20
N ILE A 7 19.38 -10.22 -12.97
CA ILE A 7 18.83 -10.97 -11.84
C ILE A 7 17.56 -10.28 -11.35
N ALA A 8 16.53 -11.05 -11.09
CA ALA A 8 15.32 -10.61 -10.40
C ALA A 8 15.33 -11.11 -8.95
N PHE A 9 15.29 -10.18 -7.99
CA PHE A 9 15.05 -10.48 -6.59
C PHE A 9 13.59 -10.29 -6.26
N SER A 10 12.95 -11.39 -5.88
CA SER A 10 11.51 -11.49 -5.71
C SER A 10 11.15 -12.13 -4.38
N GLY A 11 10.02 -11.67 -3.84
CA GLY A 11 9.37 -12.29 -2.70
C GLY A 11 8.97 -11.27 -1.63
N GLY A 12 8.13 -11.70 -0.70
CA GLY A 12 7.56 -10.83 0.31
C GLY A 12 8.47 -10.60 1.52
N GLY A 13 8.71 -9.33 1.85
CA GLY A 13 9.31 -8.86 3.10
C GLY A 13 10.68 -9.42 3.46
N ILE A 14 11.02 -9.41 4.76
CA ILE A 14 12.36 -9.77 5.26
C ILE A 14 12.83 -11.18 4.92
N ARG A 15 11.92 -12.15 4.76
CA ARG A 15 12.29 -13.50 4.31
C ARG A 15 12.95 -13.46 2.94
N SER A 16 12.29 -12.81 1.99
CA SER A 16 12.79 -12.66 0.63
C SER A 16 14.14 -11.95 0.63
N ALA A 17 14.28 -10.90 1.45
CA ALA A 17 15.54 -10.19 1.60
C ALA A 17 16.66 -11.11 2.13
N ALA A 18 16.36 -11.94 3.12
CA ALA A 18 17.34 -12.90 3.65
C ALA A 18 17.78 -13.90 2.57
N PHE A 19 16.84 -14.50 1.84
CA PHE A 19 17.12 -15.44 0.77
C PHE A 19 17.91 -14.80 -0.40
N CYS A 20 17.44 -13.65 -0.90
CA CYS A 20 18.10 -12.91 -1.99
C CYS A 20 19.50 -12.43 -1.59
N SER A 21 19.73 -12.09 -0.31
CA SER A 21 21.07 -11.72 0.17
C SER A 21 22.09 -12.85 0.07
N GLY A 22 21.65 -14.10 0.19
CA GLY A 22 22.48 -15.28 -0.03
C GLY A 22 22.92 -15.40 -1.49
N VAL A 23 21.96 -15.22 -2.40
CA VAL A 23 22.22 -15.21 -3.85
C VAL A 23 23.15 -14.08 -4.24
N LEU A 24 22.89 -12.86 -3.75
CA LEU A 24 23.74 -11.70 -3.98
C LEU A 24 25.17 -11.96 -3.51
N ARG A 25 25.35 -12.56 -2.32
CA ARG A 25 26.68 -12.88 -1.81
C ARG A 25 27.44 -13.83 -2.72
N TYR A 26 26.77 -14.86 -3.24
CA TYR A 26 27.38 -15.78 -4.20
C TYR A 26 27.84 -15.04 -5.47
N VAL A 27 26.96 -14.22 -6.05
CA VAL A 27 27.25 -13.46 -7.28
C VAL A 27 28.42 -12.49 -7.11
N LEU A 28 28.46 -11.78 -5.97
CA LEU A 28 29.55 -10.84 -5.66
C LEU A 28 30.88 -11.55 -5.40
N GLN A 29 30.84 -12.72 -4.76
CA GLN A 29 32.03 -13.57 -4.60
C GLN A 29 32.48 -14.23 -5.90
N ASP A 30 31.58 -14.41 -6.86
CA ASP A 30 31.94 -14.95 -8.17
C ASP A 30 32.37 -13.85 -9.17
N GLU A 31 32.42 -12.59 -8.71
CA GLU A 31 32.79 -11.40 -9.50
C GLU A 31 32.01 -11.30 -10.83
N ILE A 32 30.73 -11.71 -10.80
CA ILE A 32 29.88 -11.70 -11.99
C ILE A 32 29.41 -10.26 -12.25
N ASP A 33 29.78 -9.71 -13.41
CA ASP A 33 29.23 -8.43 -13.89
C ASP A 33 27.76 -8.61 -14.30
N LEU A 34 26.88 -7.84 -13.66
CA LEU A 34 25.44 -7.82 -13.90
C LEU A 34 25.04 -6.50 -14.55
N ASP A 35 24.19 -6.56 -15.55
CA ASP A 35 23.67 -5.36 -16.21
C ASP A 35 22.41 -4.84 -15.53
N TYR A 36 21.54 -5.73 -15.06
CA TYR A 36 20.24 -5.37 -14.47
C TYR A 36 19.95 -6.11 -13.17
N LEU A 37 19.41 -5.36 -12.19
CA LEU A 37 18.87 -5.90 -10.95
C LEU A 37 17.42 -5.45 -10.79
N SER A 38 16.50 -6.36 -11.10
CA SER A 38 15.06 -6.13 -10.96
C SER A 38 14.59 -6.59 -9.58
N CYS A 39 13.85 -5.75 -8.87
CA CYS A 39 13.40 -6.03 -7.51
C CYS A 39 11.89 -5.83 -7.37
N VAL A 40 11.26 -6.74 -6.62
CA VAL A 40 9.86 -6.64 -6.20
C VAL A 40 9.79 -6.86 -4.68
N SER A 41 9.03 -6.02 -3.99
CA SER A 41 8.69 -6.21 -2.58
C SER A 41 9.93 -6.37 -1.68
N GLY A 42 10.04 -7.47 -0.94
CA GLY A 42 11.16 -7.78 -0.05
C GLY A 42 12.50 -8.00 -0.77
N GLY A 43 12.50 -8.37 -2.05
CA GLY A 43 13.72 -8.41 -2.87
C GLY A 43 14.40 -7.03 -2.95
N GLY A 44 13.60 -5.96 -2.92
CA GLY A 44 14.08 -4.58 -2.88
C GLY A 44 14.88 -4.24 -1.62
N PHE A 45 14.66 -4.91 -0.49
CA PHE A 45 15.41 -4.64 0.75
C PHE A 45 16.89 -5.02 0.58
N THR A 46 17.17 -6.10 -0.16
CA THR A 46 18.55 -6.48 -0.48
C THR A 46 19.10 -5.66 -1.63
N GLY A 47 18.34 -5.53 -2.73
CA GLY A 47 18.82 -4.88 -3.94
C GLY A 47 19.06 -3.38 -3.78
N ALA A 48 18.09 -2.65 -3.23
CA ALA A 48 18.23 -1.20 -3.00
C ALA A 48 19.35 -0.91 -1.99
N SER A 49 19.43 -1.68 -0.90
CA SER A 49 20.49 -1.49 0.09
C SER A 49 21.88 -1.84 -0.45
N TYR A 50 22.01 -2.85 -1.32
CA TYR A 50 23.29 -3.12 -1.98
C TYR A 50 23.78 -1.92 -2.81
N LEU A 51 22.90 -1.32 -3.61
CA LEU A 51 23.26 -0.17 -4.45
C LEU A 51 23.53 1.11 -3.64
N ASP A 52 22.79 1.33 -2.55
CA ASP A 52 23.07 2.40 -1.60
C ASP A 52 24.47 2.24 -0.98
N TRP A 53 24.82 1.04 -0.52
CA TRP A 53 26.16 0.77 0.01
C TRP A 53 27.24 0.94 -1.06
N LYS A 54 26.99 0.43 -2.27
CA LYS A 54 27.92 0.56 -3.40
C LYS A 54 28.16 2.03 -3.76
N TYR A 55 27.12 2.88 -3.75
CA TYR A 55 27.23 4.32 -3.95
C TYR A 55 28.23 4.97 -2.99
N HIS A 56 28.11 4.66 -1.70
CA HIS A 56 29.00 5.19 -0.65
C HIS A 56 30.43 4.60 -0.66
N HIS A 57 30.68 3.59 -1.48
CA HIS A 57 32.01 2.99 -1.68
C HIS A 57 32.54 3.27 -3.09
N ASN A 58 32.36 4.50 -3.57
CA ASN A 58 32.83 4.98 -4.88
C ASN A 58 32.32 4.13 -6.06
N GLN A 59 31.13 3.55 -5.92
CA GLN A 59 30.50 2.70 -6.93
C GLN A 59 31.30 1.42 -7.26
N GLN A 60 32.22 1.00 -6.38
CA GLN A 60 33.08 -0.16 -6.58
C GLN A 60 32.78 -1.28 -5.58
N ASP A 61 32.83 -2.51 -6.07
CA ASP A 61 32.68 -3.71 -5.26
C ASP A 61 34.01 -4.07 -4.60
N SER A 62 34.00 -4.35 -3.29
CA SER A 62 35.17 -4.88 -2.58
C SER A 62 34.76 -5.89 -1.50
N PRO A 63 35.55 -6.97 -1.30
CA PRO A 63 35.24 -7.99 -0.31
C PRO A 63 35.08 -7.43 1.12
N GLU A 64 35.83 -6.37 1.45
CA GLU A 64 35.84 -5.77 2.79
C GLU A 64 34.50 -5.15 3.17
N TRP A 65 33.91 -4.33 2.29
CA TRP A 65 32.64 -3.69 2.60
C TRP A 65 31.47 -4.65 2.37
N HIS A 66 31.56 -5.59 1.42
CA HIS A 66 30.57 -6.66 1.25
C HIS A 66 30.37 -7.44 2.55
N GLN A 67 31.46 -7.79 3.24
CA GLN A 67 31.37 -8.48 4.53
C GLN A 67 30.65 -7.62 5.59
N LYS A 68 30.95 -6.32 5.65
CA LYS A 68 30.27 -5.37 6.55
C LYS A 68 28.78 -5.26 6.21
N PHE A 69 28.44 -5.17 4.94
CA PHE A 69 27.08 -5.10 4.43
C PHE A 69 26.24 -6.32 4.84
N PHE A 70 26.68 -7.54 4.53
CA PHE A 70 25.93 -8.75 4.91
C PHE A 70 25.79 -8.90 6.43
N ASN A 71 26.85 -8.58 7.19
CA ASN A 71 26.78 -8.58 8.65
C ASN A 71 25.80 -7.51 9.18
N HIS A 72 25.69 -6.36 8.50
CA HIS A 72 24.74 -5.31 8.83
C HIS A 72 23.30 -5.78 8.64
N LEU A 73 22.97 -6.32 7.46
CA LEU A 73 21.63 -6.86 7.15
C LEU A 73 21.21 -7.91 8.19
N ARG A 74 22.07 -8.89 8.47
CA ARG A 74 21.80 -9.95 9.44
C ARG A 74 21.57 -9.40 10.85
N LYS A 75 22.43 -8.49 11.31
CA LYS A 75 22.38 -7.92 12.66
C LYS A 75 21.12 -7.07 12.89
N ARG A 76 20.61 -6.42 11.84
CA ARG A 76 19.44 -5.52 11.88
C ARG A 76 18.17 -6.13 11.29
N SER A 77 18.15 -7.43 11.02
CA SER A 77 17.00 -8.19 10.51
C SER A 77 15.73 -8.08 11.37
N GLY A 78 15.85 -7.90 12.68
CA GLY A 78 14.75 -7.62 13.61
C GLY A 78 14.28 -6.17 13.55
N PHE A 79 14.04 -5.63 12.35
CA PHE A 79 13.89 -4.19 12.15
C PHE A 79 12.57 -3.62 12.67
N PHE A 80 11.52 -4.41 12.92
CA PHE A 80 10.29 -3.93 13.59
C PHE A 80 10.36 -4.04 15.11
N CYS A 81 11.03 -5.07 15.62
CA CYS A 81 11.12 -5.33 17.04
C CYS A 81 12.35 -6.21 17.32
N SER A 82 13.39 -5.62 17.92
CA SER A 82 14.62 -6.35 18.25
C SER A 82 14.79 -6.48 19.76
N TRP A 83 14.51 -7.67 20.30
CA TRP A 83 14.74 -7.98 21.72
C TRP A 83 16.19 -8.39 22.02
N ARG A 84 17.12 -8.18 21.09
CA ARG A 84 18.55 -8.37 21.35
C ARG A 84 19.02 -7.48 22.50
N ASN A 85 18.44 -6.28 22.61
CA ASN A 85 18.57 -5.42 23.77
C ASN A 85 17.16 -5.13 24.31
N PRO A 86 16.80 -5.57 25.53
CA PRO A 86 15.47 -5.37 26.11
C PRO A 86 15.01 -3.91 26.09
N PHE A 87 15.92 -2.95 26.34
CA PHE A 87 15.59 -1.52 26.30
C PHE A 87 15.17 -1.08 24.90
N LEU A 88 15.87 -1.55 23.87
CA LEU A 88 15.56 -1.22 22.47
C LEU A 88 14.23 -1.87 22.05
N GLY A 89 14.02 -3.13 22.42
CA GLY A 89 12.77 -3.87 22.15
C GLY A 89 11.55 -3.21 22.80
N ILE A 90 11.68 -2.71 24.03
CA ILE A 90 10.61 -1.96 24.71
C ILE A 90 10.30 -0.66 23.97
N ILE A 91 11.32 0.13 23.61
CA ILE A 91 11.13 1.38 22.87
C ILE A 91 10.45 1.12 21.52
N ASP A 92 10.93 0.12 20.77
CA ASP A 92 10.36 -0.27 19.48
C ASP A 92 8.89 -0.68 19.60
N SER A 93 8.57 -1.46 20.64
CA SER A 93 7.20 -1.89 20.94
C SER A 93 6.31 -0.71 21.30
N ILE A 94 6.79 0.22 22.14
CA ILE A 94 6.05 1.43 22.50
C ILE A 94 5.80 2.29 21.26
N MET A 95 6.80 2.49 20.40
CA MET A 95 6.63 3.26 19.16
C MET A 95 5.60 2.63 18.23
N LEU A 96 5.62 1.30 18.07
CA LEU A 96 4.66 0.59 17.23
C LEU A 96 3.23 0.65 17.80
N VAL A 97 3.08 0.50 19.11
CA VAL A 97 1.77 0.61 19.79
C VAL A 97 1.25 2.04 19.71
N LEU A 98 2.10 3.05 19.95
CA LEU A 98 1.73 4.45 19.83
C LEU A 98 1.31 4.79 18.40
N LEU A 99 2.06 4.33 17.39
CA LEU A 99 1.68 4.51 15.98
C LEU A 99 0.31 3.90 15.71
N CYS A 100 0.05 2.68 16.18
CA CYS A 100 -1.26 2.04 16.03
C CYS A 100 -2.37 2.85 16.71
N ILE A 101 -2.18 3.31 17.95
CA ILE A 101 -3.19 4.12 18.67
C ILE A 101 -3.45 5.43 17.92
N VAL A 102 -2.40 6.13 17.48
CA VAL A 102 -2.53 7.41 16.79
C VAL A 102 -3.26 7.23 15.46
N VAL A 103 -2.80 6.30 14.62
CA VAL A 103 -3.35 6.08 13.27
C VAL A 103 -4.73 5.43 13.31
N VAL A 104 -4.97 4.44 14.17
CA VAL A 104 -6.22 3.66 14.15
C VAL A 104 -7.34 4.33 14.95
N ILE A 105 -7.00 5.03 16.04
CA ILE A 105 -7.99 5.53 17.00
C ILE A 105 -8.05 7.05 16.95
N ILE A 106 -6.92 7.73 17.20
CA ILE A 106 -6.91 9.18 17.41
C ILE A 106 -7.23 9.93 16.10
N LEU A 107 -6.47 9.71 15.03
CA LEU A 107 -6.66 10.44 13.77
C LEU A 107 -8.03 10.18 13.13
N PRO A 108 -8.55 8.93 13.04
CA PRO A 108 -9.88 8.65 12.53
C PRO A 108 -10.98 9.26 13.39
N ALA A 109 -10.85 9.26 14.72
CA ALA A 109 -11.83 9.89 15.60
C ALA A 109 -11.92 11.40 15.32
N PHE A 110 -10.79 12.10 15.26
CA PHE A 110 -10.80 13.55 14.99
C PHE A 110 -11.30 13.89 13.57
N THR A 111 -10.82 13.18 12.55
CA THR A 111 -11.19 13.45 11.15
C THR A 111 -12.63 13.06 10.82
N SER A 112 -13.12 11.97 11.41
CA SER A 112 -14.49 11.50 11.17
C SER A 112 -15.51 12.25 12.03
N LEU A 113 -15.20 12.59 13.29
CA LEU A 113 -16.13 13.32 14.15
C LEU A 113 -16.30 14.79 13.72
N ALA A 114 -15.31 15.37 13.04
CA ALA A 114 -15.36 16.75 12.54
C ALA A 114 -16.58 17.06 11.66
N PHE A 115 -17.11 16.07 10.92
CA PHE A 115 -18.31 16.25 10.09
C PHE A 115 -19.61 15.86 10.78
N ALA A 116 -19.56 15.17 11.93
CA ALA A 116 -20.75 14.63 12.57
C ALA A 116 -21.70 15.73 13.07
N LEU A 117 -21.17 16.76 13.75
CA LEU A 117 -21.98 17.86 14.31
C LEU A 117 -22.59 18.77 13.22
N PRO A 118 -21.85 19.22 12.19
CA PRO A 118 -22.44 19.94 11.07
C PRO A 118 -23.49 19.14 10.30
N THR A 119 -23.27 17.83 10.14
CA THR A 119 -24.26 16.93 9.51
C THR A 119 -25.53 16.86 10.35
N ALA A 120 -25.40 16.63 11.66
CA ALA A 120 -26.53 16.58 12.59
C ALA A 120 -27.34 17.88 12.60
N PHE A 121 -26.66 19.03 12.60
CA PHE A 121 -27.31 20.34 12.50
C PHE A 121 -28.04 20.54 11.16
N SER A 122 -27.44 20.09 10.05
CA SER A 122 -28.07 20.17 8.73
C SER A 122 -29.31 19.27 8.62
N VAL A 123 -29.26 18.06 9.19
CA VAL A 123 -30.41 17.14 9.25
C VAL A 123 -31.54 17.74 10.08
N ASP A 124 -31.21 18.32 11.24
CA ASP A 124 -32.17 19.02 12.10
C ASP A 124 -32.82 20.21 11.39
N TYR A 125 -32.03 21.02 10.68
CA TYR A 125 -32.55 22.19 9.97
C TYR A 125 -33.48 21.83 8.80
N ILE A 126 -33.19 20.74 8.05
CA ILE A 126 -33.94 20.37 6.84
C ILE A 126 -35.12 19.47 7.16
N PHE A 127 -34.94 18.51 8.06
CA PHE A 127 -35.91 17.44 8.34
C PHE A 127 -36.40 17.42 9.78
N GLY A 128 -35.84 18.25 10.67
CA GLY A 128 -36.12 18.19 12.11
C GLY A 128 -37.61 18.32 12.45
N ASP A 129 -38.35 19.17 11.74
CA ASP A 129 -39.79 19.35 11.98
C ASP A 129 -40.60 18.11 11.58
N ILE A 130 -40.25 17.47 10.46
CA ILE A 130 -40.86 16.21 10.01
C ILE A 130 -40.48 15.06 10.96
N LEU A 131 -39.24 15.04 11.45
CA LEU A 131 -38.74 14.01 12.37
C LEU A 131 -39.35 14.16 13.78
N ARG A 132 -39.62 15.40 14.22
CA ARG A 132 -40.26 15.70 15.51
C ARG A 132 -41.80 15.69 15.47
N ALA A 133 -42.43 15.61 14.30
CA ALA A 133 -43.90 15.67 14.16
C ALA A 133 -44.64 14.65 15.05
N GLY A 134 -44.05 13.48 15.29
CA GLY A 134 -44.60 12.44 16.17
C GLY A 134 -44.22 12.54 17.65
N PHE A 135 -43.57 13.63 18.07
CA PHE A 135 -43.01 13.80 19.41
C PHE A 135 -43.51 15.08 20.10
N HIS A 136 -43.71 15.03 21.41
CA HIS A 136 -43.97 16.19 22.25
C HIS A 136 -42.66 16.71 22.84
N CYS A 137 -42.16 17.83 22.32
CA CYS A 137 -40.94 18.49 22.80
C CYS A 137 -41.28 19.60 23.80
N PRO A 138 -40.51 19.76 24.91
CA PRO A 138 -40.72 20.87 25.84
C PRO A 138 -40.55 22.24 25.16
N ASN A 139 -41.51 23.15 25.35
CA ASN A 139 -41.41 24.52 24.85
C ASN A 139 -40.49 25.37 25.75
N HIS A 140 -39.63 26.19 25.13
CA HIS A 140 -38.68 27.10 25.80
C HIS A 140 -39.32 28.19 26.69
N SER A 141 -40.64 28.23 26.83
CA SER A 141 -41.40 29.23 27.59
C SER A 141 -41.84 28.77 28.99
N ALA A 142 -41.46 27.56 29.43
CA ALA A 142 -41.76 27.06 30.78
C ALA A 142 -40.73 27.54 31.83
N PRO A 143 -41.13 27.81 33.08
CA PRO A 143 -40.22 28.27 34.14
C PRO A 143 -39.13 27.23 34.46
N LYS A 144 -37.93 27.71 34.81
CA LYS A 144 -36.70 26.94 35.12
C LYS A 144 -36.81 25.91 36.28
N ASP A 145 -37.98 25.73 36.88
CA ASP A 145 -38.18 24.89 38.08
C ASP A 145 -38.91 23.57 37.80
N ALA A 146 -39.17 23.21 36.53
CA ALA A 146 -39.73 21.90 36.16
C ALA A 146 -38.66 21.07 35.43
N ALA A 147 -37.97 20.20 36.17
CA ALA A 147 -37.14 19.08 35.71
C ALA A 147 -36.52 19.26 34.31
N GLU A 148 -35.34 19.88 34.27
CA GLU A 148 -34.47 20.14 33.10
C GLU A 148 -33.90 18.84 32.47
N SER A 149 -34.71 17.78 32.32
CA SER A 149 -34.24 16.39 32.18
C SER A 149 -34.98 15.52 31.17
N GLU A 150 -36.10 15.92 30.57
CA GLU A 150 -36.83 15.04 29.65
C GLU A 150 -36.89 15.61 28.22
N GLY A 151 -36.07 15.04 27.32
CA GLY A 151 -36.11 15.33 25.88
C GLY A 151 -37.45 14.95 25.22
N CYS A 152 -37.59 15.14 23.91
CA CYS A 152 -38.88 15.03 23.18
C CYS A 152 -39.60 13.68 23.35
N GLN A 153 -40.73 13.58 24.04
CA GLN A 153 -41.40 12.31 24.29
C GLN A 153 -42.17 11.82 23.06
N PHE A 154 -42.08 10.53 22.73
CA PHE A 154 -42.81 9.95 21.59
C PHE A 154 -44.31 9.81 21.91
N VAL A 155 -45.18 10.28 21.00
CA VAL A 155 -46.64 10.23 21.16
C VAL A 155 -47.25 9.24 20.17
N GLU A 156 -47.11 9.52 18.88
CA GLU A 156 -47.66 8.70 17.80
C GLU A 156 -46.87 8.94 16.51
N SER A 157 -46.71 7.92 15.67
CA SER A 157 -45.98 8.05 14.41
C SER A 157 -46.80 8.81 13.36
N HIS A 158 -46.19 9.82 12.74
CA HIS A 158 -46.85 10.66 11.71
C HIS A 158 -46.55 10.15 10.29
N ASP A 159 -47.54 10.24 9.39
CA ASP A 159 -47.43 9.77 7.99
C ASP A 159 -46.30 10.46 7.20
N ASP A 160 -46.03 11.72 7.50
CA ASP A 160 -44.97 12.49 6.84
C ASP A 160 -43.56 11.93 7.11
N THR A 161 -43.34 11.38 8.32
CA THR A 161 -42.05 10.76 8.69
C THR A 161 -41.80 9.49 7.87
N PHE A 162 -42.81 8.63 7.70
CA PHE A 162 -42.71 7.44 6.85
C PHE A 162 -42.59 7.78 5.37
N THR A 163 -43.29 8.83 4.93
CA THR A 163 -43.21 9.33 3.55
C THR A 163 -41.79 9.81 3.24
N LEU A 164 -41.14 10.54 4.16
CA LEU A 164 -39.73 10.94 4.03
C LEU A 164 -38.82 9.72 3.84
N PHE A 165 -38.94 8.70 4.69
CA PHE A 165 -38.13 7.48 4.58
C PHE A 165 -38.38 6.74 3.25
N GLY A 166 -39.64 6.63 2.84
CA GLY A 166 -40.04 6.02 1.58
C GLY A 166 -39.43 6.73 0.37
N VAL A 167 -39.48 8.08 0.33
CA VAL A 167 -38.91 8.88 -0.75
C VAL A 167 -37.38 8.75 -0.80
N LEU A 168 -36.69 8.84 0.35
CA LEU A 168 -35.24 8.68 0.40
C LEU A 168 -34.78 7.27 0.00
N PHE A 169 -35.52 6.24 0.41
CA PHE A 169 -35.28 4.86 -0.01
C PHE A 169 -35.50 4.66 -1.51
N ALA A 170 -36.62 5.14 -2.04
CA ALA A 170 -36.94 5.05 -3.47
C ALA A 170 -35.91 5.80 -4.32
N SER A 171 -35.45 6.98 -3.88
CA SER A 171 -34.40 7.75 -4.52
C SER A 171 -33.06 6.99 -4.55
N CYS A 172 -32.63 6.46 -3.40
CA CYS A 172 -31.40 5.66 -3.28
C CYS A 172 -31.44 4.42 -4.21
N ALA A 173 -32.54 3.65 -4.14
CA ALA A 173 -32.75 2.48 -4.99
C ALA A 173 -32.81 2.85 -6.47
N GLY A 174 -33.49 3.94 -6.82
CA GLY A 174 -33.62 4.44 -8.18
C GLY A 174 -32.26 4.80 -8.80
N PHE A 175 -31.43 5.56 -8.09
CA PHE A 175 -30.09 5.90 -8.58
C PHE A 175 -29.16 4.68 -8.67
N TYR A 176 -29.28 3.71 -7.74
CA TYR A 176 -28.52 2.46 -7.81
C TYR A 176 -28.89 1.61 -9.04
N VAL A 177 -30.18 1.48 -9.33
CA VAL A 177 -30.68 0.77 -10.52
C VAL A 177 -30.24 1.50 -11.78
N LEU A 178 -30.43 2.83 -11.84
CA LEU A 178 -30.04 3.64 -12.99
C LEU A 178 -28.54 3.52 -13.30
N LYS A 179 -27.68 3.58 -12.27
CA LYS A 179 -26.23 3.34 -12.40
C LYS A 179 -25.90 1.96 -12.98
N SER A 180 -26.67 0.94 -12.59
CA SER A 180 -26.47 -0.45 -13.00
C SER A 180 -26.93 -0.72 -14.44
N LEU A 181 -27.86 0.09 -14.95
CA LEU A 181 -28.32 0.01 -16.36
C LEU A 181 -27.31 0.56 -17.36
N PHE A 182 -26.43 1.50 -16.95
CA PHE A 182 -25.40 2.03 -17.83
C PHE A 182 -24.23 1.06 -18.01
N HIS A 183 -23.89 0.77 -19.26
CA HIS A 183 -22.72 -0.04 -19.62
C HIS A 183 -21.44 0.58 -19.03
N PRO A 184 -20.45 -0.24 -18.58
CA PRO A 184 -19.20 0.26 -18.00
C PRO A 184 -18.42 1.28 -18.84
N ARG A 185 -18.68 1.35 -20.15
CA ARG A 185 -18.10 2.33 -21.07
C ARG A 185 -18.55 3.78 -20.79
N HIS A 186 -19.71 4.00 -20.16
CA HIS A 186 -20.18 5.34 -19.79
C HIS A 186 -19.77 5.71 -18.36
N PHE A 187 -18.45 5.65 -18.09
CA PHE A 187 -17.89 5.79 -16.75
C PHE A 187 -18.24 7.11 -16.05
N SER A 188 -18.18 8.25 -16.77
CA SER A 188 -18.50 9.57 -16.18
C SER A 188 -19.95 9.63 -15.65
N ILE A 189 -20.91 9.07 -16.39
CA ILE A 189 -22.32 9.04 -15.98
C ILE A 189 -22.49 8.12 -14.76
N ARG A 190 -21.81 6.95 -14.76
CA ARG A 190 -21.86 6.02 -13.62
C ARG A 190 -21.28 6.64 -12.35
N ASN A 191 -20.24 7.48 -12.44
CA ASN A 191 -19.68 8.18 -11.29
C ASN A 191 -20.63 9.26 -10.75
N ILE A 192 -21.27 10.03 -11.64
CA ILE A 192 -22.27 11.03 -11.24
C ILE A 192 -23.46 10.36 -10.55
N LEU A 193 -24.00 9.27 -11.13
CA LEU A 193 -25.06 8.48 -10.50
C LEU A 193 -24.61 7.85 -9.18
N LYS A 194 -23.32 7.52 -9.05
CA LYS A 194 -22.73 7.07 -7.80
C LYS A 194 -22.79 8.14 -6.71
N VAL A 195 -22.49 9.39 -7.03
CA VAL A 195 -22.65 10.51 -6.08
C VAL A 195 -24.10 10.56 -5.59
N PHE A 196 -25.08 10.55 -6.49
CA PHE A 196 -26.49 10.65 -6.12
C PHE A 196 -26.98 9.49 -5.23
N TYR A 197 -26.65 8.23 -5.56
CA TYR A 197 -27.08 7.13 -4.68
C TYR A 197 -26.39 7.18 -3.32
N VAL A 198 -25.09 7.53 -3.25
CA VAL A 198 -24.36 7.60 -1.98
C VAL A 198 -24.94 8.71 -1.11
N SER A 199 -25.22 9.88 -1.68
CA SER A 199 -25.86 10.99 -0.99
C SER A 199 -27.25 10.62 -0.47
N ALA A 200 -28.13 10.05 -1.32
CA ALA A 200 -29.48 9.64 -0.91
C ALA A 200 -29.45 8.56 0.19
N GLY A 201 -28.58 7.55 0.06
CA GLY A 201 -28.40 6.52 1.08
C GLY A 201 -27.88 7.06 2.41
N SER A 202 -26.98 8.04 2.37
CA SER A 202 -26.46 8.70 3.57
C SER A 202 -27.55 9.51 4.27
N MET A 203 -28.36 10.26 3.53
CA MET A 203 -29.50 11.01 4.08
C MET A 203 -30.55 10.08 4.70
N LEU A 204 -30.85 8.94 4.06
CA LEU A 204 -31.73 7.92 4.62
C LEU A 204 -31.19 7.41 5.96
N LEU A 205 -29.92 7.03 6.03
CA LEU A 205 -29.30 6.53 7.26
C LEU A 205 -29.32 7.58 8.38
N MET A 206 -29.00 8.85 8.05
CA MET A 206 -28.96 9.94 9.03
C MET A 206 -30.34 10.43 9.48
N THR A 207 -31.42 10.03 8.83
CA THR A 207 -32.79 10.36 9.26
C THR A 207 -33.47 9.17 9.94
N PHE A 208 -33.37 7.97 9.34
CA PHE A 208 -34.00 6.76 9.83
C PHE A 208 -33.36 6.22 11.12
N LEU A 209 -32.02 6.13 11.20
CA LEU A 209 -31.37 5.52 12.38
C LEU A 209 -31.57 6.33 13.66
N PRO A 210 -31.41 7.67 13.67
CA PRO A 210 -31.69 8.47 14.87
C PRO A 210 -33.14 8.33 15.33
N TRP A 211 -34.09 8.33 14.39
CA TRP A 211 -35.50 8.09 14.68
C TRP A 211 -35.73 6.71 15.29
N PHE A 212 -35.16 5.67 14.69
CA PHE A 212 -35.25 4.30 15.20
C PHE A 212 -34.68 4.18 16.62
N PHE A 213 -33.52 4.82 16.87
CA PHE A 213 -32.90 4.87 18.19
C PHE A 213 -33.71 5.64 19.22
N GLU A 214 -34.51 6.60 18.79
CA GLU A 214 -35.34 7.36 19.71
C GLU A 214 -36.65 6.64 20.02
N VAL A 215 -37.32 6.08 19.02
CA VAL A 215 -38.59 5.38 19.22
C VAL A 215 -38.38 4.06 19.98
N PHE A 216 -37.40 3.25 19.57
CA PHE A 216 -37.27 1.88 20.08
C PHE A 216 -36.21 1.73 21.19
N LEU A 217 -35.13 2.52 21.15
CA LEU A 217 -34.00 2.39 22.10
C LEU A 217 -34.02 3.41 23.25
N ARG A 218 -35.00 4.32 23.32
CA ARG A 218 -35.12 5.25 24.45
C ARG A 218 -35.69 4.61 25.72
N VAL A 219 -36.72 3.76 25.57
CA VAL A 219 -37.52 3.26 26.71
C VAL A 219 -36.87 2.06 27.44
N HIS A 220 -36.10 1.22 26.75
CA HIS A 220 -35.59 -0.04 27.33
C HIS A 220 -34.10 -0.05 27.71
N THR A 221 -33.31 0.97 27.38
CA THR A 221 -31.86 0.76 27.21
C THR A 221 -30.98 1.93 27.64
N SER A 222 -30.89 2.19 28.94
CA SER A 222 -29.99 3.22 29.48
C SER A 222 -28.50 2.83 29.40
N VAL A 223 -28.14 1.55 29.59
CA VAL A 223 -26.72 1.11 29.59
C VAL A 223 -26.52 -0.25 28.94
N TYR A 224 -27.41 -1.23 29.16
CA TYR A 224 -27.15 -2.63 28.81
C TYR A 224 -27.13 -2.95 27.31
N VAL A 225 -28.02 -2.37 26.51
CA VAL A 225 -28.02 -2.63 25.05
C VAL A 225 -27.02 -1.75 24.33
N ASN A 226 -26.76 -0.52 24.78
CA ASN A 226 -25.64 0.27 24.27
C ASN A 226 -24.32 -0.44 24.59
N GLY A 227 -24.20 -0.96 25.81
CA GLY A 227 -23.12 -1.86 26.21
C GLY A 227 -23.07 -3.12 25.36
N PHE A 228 -24.20 -3.79 25.09
CA PHE A 228 -24.24 -5.01 24.27
C PHE A 228 -23.94 -4.76 22.79
N LEU A 229 -24.39 -3.64 22.22
CA LEU A 229 -24.09 -3.25 20.84
C LEU A 229 -22.62 -2.83 20.71
N LEU A 230 -22.10 -2.08 21.69
CA LEU A 230 -20.69 -1.69 21.73
C LEU A 230 -19.80 -2.91 21.95
N LEU A 231 -20.09 -3.72 22.96
CA LEU A 231 -19.35 -4.93 23.33
C LEU A 231 -19.50 -6.02 22.28
N GLY A 232 -20.68 -6.14 21.66
CA GLY A 232 -20.94 -7.01 20.52
C GLY A 232 -20.20 -6.55 19.26
N SER A 233 -20.16 -5.25 18.98
CA SER A 233 -19.36 -4.70 17.88
C SER A 233 -17.87 -4.86 18.14
N ILE A 234 -17.40 -4.63 19.37
CA ILE A 234 -16.01 -4.86 19.79
C ILE A 234 -15.68 -6.36 19.76
N ALA A 235 -16.59 -7.24 20.17
CA ALA A 235 -16.39 -8.69 20.15
C ALA A 235 -16.40 -9.24 18.71
N LEU A 236 -17.26 -8.73 17.84
CA LEU A 236 -17.25 -9.03 16.40
C LEU A 236 -15.96 -8.50 15.75
N TRP A 237 -15.52 -7.31 16.17
CA TRP A 237 -14.28 -6.70 15.69
C TRP A 237 -13.04 -7.47 16.17
N LEU A 238 -12.95 -7.86 17.43
CA LEU A 238 -11.80 -8.62 17.95
C LEU A 238 -11.84 -10.09 17.49
N GLY A 239 -13.00 -10.74 17.57
CA GLY A 239 -13.17 -12.19 17.41
C GLY A 239 -13.38 -12.70 15.99
N PHE A 240 -13.83 -11.87 15.04
CA PHE A 240 -14.12 -12.30 13.67
C PHE A 240 -13.45 -11.40 12.63
N PRO A 241 -12.21 -11.73 12.21
CA PRO A 241 -11.46 -10.96 11.21
C PRO A 241 -12.24 -10.57 9.94
N PRO A 242 -13.13 -11.40 9.37
CA PRO A 242 -13.92 -11.04 8.18
C PRO A 242 -14.97 -9.94 8.42
N LEU A 243 -15.51 -9.84 9.64
CA LEU A 243 -16.58 -8.90 9.99
C LEU A 243 -16.06 -7.57 10.54
N ARG A 244 -14.75 -7.45 10.79
CA ARG A 244 -14.09 -6.23 11.30
C ARG A 244 -14.49 -4.97 10.53
N ASN A 245 -14.52 -5.07 9.19
CA ASN A 245 -14.82 -3.95 8.31
C ASN A 245 -16.27 -3.47 8.47
N THR A 246 -17.22 -4.42 8.45
CA THR A 246 -18.65 -4.14 8.62
C THR A 246 -18.92 -3.56 10.01
N ALA A 247 -18.26 -4.09 11.04
CA ALA A 247 -18.37 -3.59 12.40
C ALA A 247 -17.85 -2.15 12.52
N SER A 248 -16.68 -1.82 11.96
CA SER A 248 -16.15 -0.45 12.04
C SER A 248 -16.96 0.58 11.25
N LEU A 249 -17.45 0.23 10.05
CA LEU A 249 -18.34 1.12 9.30
C LEU A 249 -19.67 1.32 10.05
N ALA A 250 -20.23 0.25 10.61
CA ALA A 250 -21.44 0.33 11.44
C ALA A 250 -21.21 1.19 12.69
N MET A 251 -20.06 1.06 13.37
CA MET A 251 -19.69 1.90 14.51
C MET A 251 -19.61 3.38 14.14
N LEU A 252 -19.06 3.72 12.97
CA LEU A 252 -19.02 5.10 12.49
C LEU A 252 -20.43 5.64 12.20
N VAL A 253 -21.26 4.86 11.50
CA VAL A 253 -22.66 5.22 11.21
C VAL A 253 -23.46 5.38 12.51
N TYR A 254 -23.25 4.51 13.50
CA TYR A 254 -23.86 4.61 14.82
C TYR A 254 -23.43 5.87 15.56
N ALA A 255 -22.14 6.21 15.55
CA ALA A 255 -21.66 7.46 16.16
C ALA A 255 -22.38 8.68 15.55
N TYR A 256 -22.47 8.76 14.22
CA TYR A 256 -23.18 9.83 13.53
C TYR A 256 -24.68 9.86 13.85
N ALA A 257 -25.32 8.69 13.91
CA ALA A 257 -26.73 8.59 14.25
C ALA A 257 -27.01 9.06 15.69
N TYR A 258 -26.13 8.76 16.64
CA TYR A 258 -26.22 9.27 18.01
C TYR A 258 -26.01 10.78 18.12
N VAL A 259 -25.05 11.35 17.37
CA VAL A 259 -24.85 12.80 17.32
C VAL A 259 -26.08 13.49 16.70
N THR A 260 -26.65 12.91 15.65
CA THR A 260 -27.88 13.42 15.02
C THR A 260 -29.07 13.32 15.96
N LYS A 261 -29.21 12.20 16.68
CA LYS A 261 -30.21 12.00 17.73
C LYS A 261 -30.12 13.08 18.80
N TRP A 262 -28.91 13.36 19.29
CA TRP A 262 -28.65 14.37 20.33
C TRP A 262 -29.20 15.74 19.93
N ARG A 263 -28.98 16.15 18.67
CA ARG A 263 -29.48 17.43 18.14
C ARG A 263 -30.99 17.43 17.85
N VAL A 264 -31.48 16.45 17.10
CA VAL A 264 -32.87 16.46 16.57
C VAL A 264 -33.91 16.26 17.68
N TYR A 265 -33.68 15.30 18.58
CA TYR A 265 -34.65 14.93 19.62
C TYR A 265 -34.34 15.53 21.00
N LYS A 266 -33.22 16.27 21.11
CA LYS A 266 -32.77 16.93 22.36
C LYS A 266 -32.70 15.95 23.54
N SER A 267 -32.41 14.69 23.25
CA SER A 267 -32.38 13.57 24.19
C SER A 267 -30.93 13.27 24.62
N PRO A 268 -30.68 12.84 25.87
CA PRO A 268 -29.32 12.59 26.36
C PRO A 268 -28.65 11.43 25.60
N VAL A 269 -27.34 11.55 25.39
CA VAL A 269 -26.51 10.55 24.73
C VAL A 269 -25.27 10.29 25.58
N LEU A 270 -25.00 9.02 25.92
CA LEU A 270 -23.82 8.61 26.70
C LEU A 270 -23.57 9.48 27.96
N PHE A 271 -24.62 9.68 28.77
CA PHE A 271 -24.61 10.48 30.01
C PHE A 271 -24.44 12.00 29.84
N ILE A 272 -24.36 12.50 28.60
CA ILE A 272 -24.31 13.93 28.31
C ILE A 272 -25.73 14.43 28.04
N SER A 273 -26.20 15.36 28.87
CA SER A 273 -27.48 16.05 28.68
C SER A 273 -27.40 17.02 27.50
N TYR A 274 -28.53 17.25 26.83
CA TYR A 274 -28.60 18.26 25.78
C TYR A 274 -28.78 19.64 26.38
N SER A 275 -27.95 20.58 25.93
CA SER A 275 -28.14 22.03 26.10
C SER A 275 -27.79 22.70 24.78
N GLU A 276 -28.55 23.73 24.39
CA GLU A 276 -28.25 24.49 23.17
C GLU A 276 -26.83 25.08 23.23
N ASP A 277 -26.43 25.66 24.37
CA ASP A 277 -25.11 26.27 24.55
C ASP A 277 -23.99 25.22 24.35
N LEU A 278 -24.15 24.05 24.97
CA LEU A 278 -23.19 22.95 24.86
C LEU A 278 -23.08 22.43 23.42
N PHE A 279 -24.21 22.35 22.69
CA PHE A 279 -24.19 21.92 21.30
C PHE A 279 -23.48 22.93 20.40
N TYR A 280 -23.72 24.22 20.58
CA TYR A 280 -23.06 25.26 19.78
C TYR A 280 -21.56 25.39 20.10
N GLU A 281 -21.15 25.25 21.37
CA GLU A 281 -19.73 25.14 21.74
C GLU A 281 -19.05 23.94 21.05
N ALA A 282 -19.72 22.79 21.06
CA ALA A 282 -19.24 21.60 20.37
C ALA A 282 -19.19 21.79 18.85
N LEU A 283 -20.19 22.45 18.25
CA LEU A 283 -20.24 22.76 16.82
C LEU A 283 -19.07 23.68 16.41
N LEU A 284 -18.74 24.68 17.23
CA LEU A 284 -17.58 25.55 17.02
C LEU A 284 -16.27 24.75 17.12
N GLY A 285 -16.15 23.86 18.11
CA GLY A 285 -15.03 22.92 18.20
C GLY A 285 -14.90 22.04 16.95
N SER A 286 -16.04 21.56 16.41
CA SER A 286 -16.11 20.79 15.16
C SER A 286 -15.62 21.58 13.95
N ALA A 287 -15.91 22.89 13.88
CA ALA A 287 -15.42 23.76 12.82
C ALA A 287 -13.88 23.90 12.83
N ILE A 288 -13.27 24.00 14.03
CA ILE A 288 -11.81 23.99 14.19
C ILE A 288 -11.24 22.63 13.76
N LEU A 289 -11.89 21.52 14.13
CA LEU A 289 -11.48 20.19 13.70
C LEU A 289 -11.60 19.99 12.19
N LEU A 290 -12.64 20.55 11.55
CA LEU A 290 -12.79 20.55 10.10
C LEU A 290 -11.62 21.28 9.43
N TRP A 291 -11.20 22.43 9.98
CA TRP A 291 -10.02 23.14 9.51
C TRP A 291 -8.74 22.30 9.62
N MET A 292 -8.58 21.55 10.71
CA MET A 292 -7.43 20.66 10.94
C MET A 292 -7.48 19.35 10.13
N THR A 293 -8.64 18.98 9.60
CA THR A 293 -8.88 17.68 8.96
C THR A 293 -7.93 17.36 7.79
N PRO A 294 -7.59 18.30 6.88
CA PRO A 294 -6.61 18.04 5.82
C PRO A 294 -5.23 17.65 6.36
N PHE A 295 -4.78 18.31 7.43
CA PHE A 295 -3.48 18.06 8.07
C PHE A 295 -3.47 16.67 8.72
N LEU A 296 -4.50 16.39 9.52
CA LEU A 296 -4.66 15.11 10.22
C LEU A 296 -4.90 13.95 9.26
N GLY A 297 -5.65 14.17 8.19
CA GLY A 297 -5.96 13.17 7.17
C GLY A 297 -4.76 12.80 6.30
N LEU A 298 -3.93 13.78 5.91
CA LEU A 298 -2.68 13.51 5.19
C LEU A 298 -1.66 12.79 6.08
N LEU A 299 -1.54 13.19 7.34
CA LEU A 299 -0.78 12.46 8.36
C LEU A 299 -1.29 11.02 8.47
N ASN A 300 -2.61 10.82 8.52
CA ASN A 300 -3.22 9.50 8.61
C ASN A 300 -2.85 8.62 7.41
N MET A 301 -2.90 9.18 6.19
CA MET A 301 -2.55 8.46 4.96
C MET A 301 -1.04 8.19 4.79
N GLY A 302 -0.16 9.00 5.39
CA GLY A 302 1.29 8.91 5.19
C GLY A 302 2.05 8.20 6.32
N ALA A 303 1.55 8.23 7.56
CA ALA A 303 2.30 7.86 8.75
C ALA A 303 2.84 6.42 8.73
N VAL A 304 2.02 5.45 8.32
CA VAL A 304 2.41 4.03 8.30
C VAL A 304 3.49 3.77 7.25
N HIS A 305 3.35 4.34 6.04
CA HIS A 305 4.37 4.21 5.00
C HIS A 305 5.69 4.86 5.42
N THR A 306 5.64 6.10 5.95
CA THR A 306 6.83 6.82 6.40
C THR A 306 7.52 6.11 7.57
N TYR A 307 6.76 5.55 8.51
CA TYR A 307 7.32 4.72 9.57
C TYR A 307 8.02 3.48 9.00
N ASN A 308 7.39 2.76 8.06
CA ASN A 308 8.00 1.59 7.43
C ASN A 308 9.30 1.95 6.68
N ARG A 309 9.27 3.01 5.87
CA ARG A 309 10.45 3.55 5.18
C ARG A 309 11.58 3.86 6.16
N TRP A 310 11.28 4.56 7.26
CA TRP A 310 12.25 4.88 8.31
C TRP A 310 12.88 3.61 8.92
N ARG A 311 12.06 2.61 9.29
CA ARG A 311 12.57 1.36 9.88
C ARG A 311 13.45 0.59 8.89
N LEU A 312 13.05 0.49 7.62
CA LEU A 312 13.81 -0.21 6.58
C LEU A 312 15.13 0.50 6.26
N GLN A 313 15.10 1.82 6.06
CA GLN A 313 16.29 2.62 5.80
C GLN A 313 17.28 2.48 6.96
N LYS A 314 16.82 2.67 8.21
CA LYS A 314 17.64 2.49 9.41
C LYS A 314 18.20 1.07 9.55
N ALA A 315 17.54 0.05 9.02
CA ALA A 315 17.96 -1.34 9.18
C ALA A 315 18.96 -1.80 8.11
N PHE A 316 18.80 -1.36 6.86
CA PHE A 316 19.50 -1.99 5.73
C PHE A 316 20.43 -1.05 4.97
N PHE A 317 20.19 0.27 4.99
CA PHE A 317 21.01 1.24 4.23
C PHE A 317 22.34 1.51 4.93
N ALA A 318 23.27 2.13 4.20
CA ALA A 318 24.60 2.46 4.70
C ALA A 318 24.49 3.43 5.87
N PRO A 319 25.38 3.34 6.88
CA PRO A 319 25.42 4.31 7.98
C PRO A 319 25.52 5.77 7.53
N GLN A 320 26.09 6.03 6.35
CA GLN A 320 26.18 7.34 5.72
C GLN A 320 24.81 7.85 5.25
N SER A 321 23.97 6.96 4.72
CA SER A 321 22.57 7.23 4.35
C SER A 321 21.63 7.26 5.56
N THR A 322 22.11 6.92 6.75
CA THR A 322 21.35 6.91 7.99
C THR A 322 22.02 7.82 9.01
N GLU A 323 21.59 9.08 9.10
CA GLU A 323 21.95 9.95 10.24
C GLU A 323 21.71 9.26 11.60
N CYS A 324 22.17 9.83 12.71
CA CYS A 324 22.04 9.24 14.05
C CYS A 324 20.62 8.73 14.40
N LEU A 325 19.58 9.41 13.91
CA LEU A 325 18.17 9.06 14.13
C LEU A 325 17.57 8.16 13.03
N GLY A 326 18.26 7.99 11.89
CA GLY A 326 17.80 7.24 10.72
C GLY A 326 16.78 7.98 9.86
N CYS A 327 16.61 9.29 10.06
CA CYS A 327 15.58 10.10 9.38
C CYS A 327 16.12 10.82 8.13
N SER A 328 17.32 10.50 7.65
CA SER A 328 17.90 11.19 6.48
C SER A 328 17.01 11.01 5.25
N GLY A 329 16.72 12.12 4.56
CA GLY A 329 15.81 12.15 3.41
C GLY A 329 14.32 11.96 3.77
N ILE A 330 13.96 11.85 5.05
CA ILE A 330 12.57 11.87 5.53
C ILE A 330 12.28 13.26 6.09
N SER A 331 11.32 13.94 5.47
CA SER A 331 10.94 15.31 5.78
C SER A 331 9.49 15.38 6.26
N PHE A 332 9.08 16.53 6.80
CA PHE A 332 7.66 16.79 7.03
C PHE A 332 6.84 16.70 5.74
N ASN A 333 7.43 16.85 4.55
CA ASN A 333 6.71 16.70 3.27
C ASN A 333 6.28 15.26 3.00
N ASP A 334 7.01 14.27 3.53
CA ASP A 334 6.65 12.85 3.40
C ASP A 334 5.37 12.51 4.17
N VAL A 335 4.97 13.39 5.09
CA VAL A 335 3.82 13.23 5.98
C VAL A 335 2.73 14.27 5.68
N ILE A 336 3.12 15.51 5.40
CA ILE A 336 2.26 16.67 5.14
C ILE A 336 2.83 17.46 3.93
N PRO A 337 2.44 17.11 2.70
CA PRO A 337 3.08 17.60 1.46
C PRO A 337 3.06 19.12 1.23
N PHE A 338 2.09 19.85 1.79
CA PHE A 338 1.94 21.30 1.58
C PHE A 338 2.81 22.16 2.51
N CYS A 339 3.52 21.57 3.48
CA CYS A 339 4.40 22.30 4.40
C CYS A 339 5.79 22.60 3.82
N SER A 340 6.06 22.30 2.55
CA SER A 340 7.40 22.48 1.97
C SER A 340 7.72 23.94 1.60
N CYS A 341 8.83 24.43 2.15
CA CYS A 341 9.57 25.56 1.62
C CYS A 341 10.68 25.04 0.69
N ALA A 342 10.37 24.91 -0.61
CA ALA A 342 11.29 24.51 -1.69
C ALA A 342 11.78 23.04 -1.66
N ASP A 343 12.19 22.53 -2.84
CA ASP A 343 12.92 21.27 -2.93
C ASP A 343 14.17 21.34 -2.06
N THR A 344 14.51 20.23 -1.39
CA THR A 344 15.75 20.16 -0.60
C THR A 344 16.91 20.44 -1.56
N PRO A 345 17.66 21.55 -1.37
CA PRO A 345 18.74 21.89 -2.28
C PRO A 345 19.73 20.74 -2.38
N GLU A 346 20.34 20.57 -3.55
CA GLU A 346 21.24 19.44 -3.81
C GLU A 346 22.43 19.39 -2.83
N TRP A 347 22.93 20.55 -2.38
CA TRP A 347 23.98 20.61 -1.37
C TRP A 347 23.51 20.09 0.00
N GLU A 348 22.27 20.37 0.40
CA GLU A 348 21.69 19.91 1.67
C GLU A 348 21.37 18.41 1.60
N ARG A 349 21.00 17.91 0.42
CA ARG A 349 20.86 16.48 0.16
C ARG A 349 22.19 15.75 0.26
N LEU A 350 23.25 16.27 -0.37
CA LEU A 350 24.59 15.70 -0.32
C LEU A 350 25.15 15.70 1.11
N ASP A 351 24.88 16.76 1.88
CA ASP A 351 25.23 16.86 3.31
C ASP A 351 24.50 15.81 4.16
N LYS A 352 23.21 15.57 3.86
CA LYS A 352 22.40 14.53 4.53
C LYS A 352 22.73 13.09 4.09
N GLY A 353 23.47 12.92 2.99
CA GLY A 353 24.02 11.64 2.55
C GLY A 353 23.03 10.60 2.01
N PHE A 354 21.74 10.94 1.80
CA PHE A 354 20.76 9.98 1.27
C PHE A 354 20.79 9.88 -0.27
N VAL A 355 20.57 8.66 -0.77
CA VAL A 355 20.67 8.31 -2.19
C VAL A 355 19.31 8.39 -2.89
N THR A 356 19.27 8.96 -4.08
CA THR A 356 18.12 8.99 -4.99
C THR A 356 18.31 8.02 -6.16
N LEU A 357 17.25 7.68 -6.90
CA LEU A 357 17.39 6.86 -8.12
C LEU A 357 18.30 7.52 -9.16
N GLY A 358 18.24 8.86 -9.29
CA GLY A 358 19.10 9.58 -10.23
C GLY A 358 20.59 9.49 -9.92
N ASP A 359 20.98 9.35 -8.65
CA ASP A 359 22.39 9.19 -8.26
C ASP A 359 22.97 7.83 -8.69
N LEU A 360 22.11 6.86 -9.07
CA LEU A 360 22.49 5.52 -9.49
C LEU A 360 22.59 5.37 -11.03
N ALA A 361 22.41 6.45 -11.81
CA ALA A 361 22.29 6.38 -13.28
C ALA A 361 23.48 5.71 -13.99
N ASP A 362 24.69 5.91 -13.47
CA ASP A 362 25.93 5.36 -14.07
C ASP A 362 26.43 4.08 -13.38
N MET A 363 25.64 3.50 -12.47
CA MET A 363 26.04 2.34 -11.68
C MET A 363 25.53 1.03 -12.27
N LYS A 364 26.41 0.03 -12.32
CA LYS A 364 26.02 -1.37 -12.58
C LYS A 364 25.86 -2.18 -11.29
N PRO A 365 24.87 -3.11 -11.21
CA PRO A 365 23.76 -3.27 -12.15
C PRO A 365 22.77 -2.11 -12.10
N GLU A 366 22.10 -1.81 -13.23
CA GLU A 366 21.01 -0.85 -13.27
C GLU A 366 19.84 -1.37 -12.40
N TYR A 367 19.42 -0.56 -11.44
CA TYR A 367 18.32 -0.89 -10.54
C TYR A 367 16.98 -0.75 -11.24
N ILE A 368 16.12 -1.75 -11.11
CA ILE A 368 14.73 -1.65 -11.54
C ILE A 368 13.84 -2.00 -10.35
N CYS A 369 13.10 -1.02 -9.88
CA CYS A 369 12.09 -1.21 -8.84
C CYS A 369 10.71 -1.38 -9.48
N ASN A 370 10.06 -2.50 -9.21
CA ASN A 370 8.74 -2.80 -9.75
C ASN A 370 7.67 -2.40 -8.73
N THR A 371 6.71 -1.59 -9.18
CA THR A 371 5.55 -1.13 -8.39
C THR A 371 4.28 -1.28 -9.23
N VAL A 372 3.11 -1.15 -8.62
CA VAL A 372 1.84 -1.14 -9.35
C VAL A 372 1.23 0.23 -9.26
N VAL A 373 0.87 0.82 -10.41
CA VAL A 373 0.05 2.03 -10.47
C VAL A 373 -1.42 1.65 -10.58
N ASN A 374 -2.26 2.25 -9.73
CA ASN A 374 -3.68 1.93 -9.62
C ASN A 374 -4.57 3.10 -10.03
N ASN A 375 -5.81 2.78 -10.42
CA ASN A 375 -6.84 3.69 -10.92
C ASN A 375 -6.44 4.51 -12.15
N TRP A 376 -5.60 3.95 -13.01
CA TRP A 376 -5.19 4.60 -14.26
C TRP A 376 -5.37 3.66 -15.44
N GLN A 377 -6.27 4.03 -16.34
CA GLN A 377 -6.55 3.30 -17.58
C GLN A 377 -6.17 4.15 -18.80
N LYS A 378 -5.36 3.61 -19.71
CA LYS A 378 -4.91 4.34 -20.91
C LYS A 378 -6.01 4.46 -21.97
N GLU A 379 -6.70 3.35 -22.27
CA GLU A 379 -7.74 3.29 -23.31
C GLU A 379 -9.09 2.74 -22.80
N PRO A 380 -10.23 3.36 -23.16
CA PRO A 380 -11.54 2.92 -22.74
C PRO A 380 -11.97 1.64 -23.47
N GLY A 381 -12.13 0.54 -22.72
CA GLY A 381 -12.72 -0.70 -23.24
C GLY A 381 -11.85 -1.48 -24.23
N GLY A 382 -10.52 -1.28 -24.20
CA GLY A 382 -9.58 -2.16 -24.89
C GLY A 382 -9.57 -3.58 -24.30
N VAL A 383 -9.00 -4.53 -25.03
CA VAL A 383 -8.84 -5.95 -24.60
C VAL A 383 -8.08 -6.07 -23.26
N ARG A 384 -7.36 -5.01 -22.87
CA ARG A 384 -6.56 -4.84 -21.65
C ARG A 384 -7.17 -3.80 -20.69
N SER A 385 -8.45 -3.95 -20.33
CA SER A 385 -9.23 -2.93 -19.59
C SER A 385 -9.03 -2.94 -18.07
N ASP A 386 -7.82 -3.22 -17.58
CA ASP A 386 -7.55 -3.17 -16.14
C ASP A 386 -7.26 -1.72 -15.73
N SER A 387 -7.79 -1.30 -14.58
CA SER A 387 -7.52 0.03 -14.02
C SER A 387 -6.18 0.11 -13.26
N TYR A 388 -5.31 -0.88 -13.45
CA TYR A 388 -3.99 -0.98 -12.82
C TYR A 388 -2.97 -1.52 -13.83
N GLU A 389 -1.70 -1.16 -13.67
CA GLU A 389 -0.60 -1.68 -14.48
C GLU A 389 0.73 -1.65 -13.71
N LEU A 390 1.69 -2.47 -14.12
CA LEU A 390 3.04 -2.47 -13.55
C LEU A 390 3.79 -1.20 -14.00
N LEU A 391 4.37 -0.50 -13.03
CA LEU A 391 5.19 0.69 -13.20
C LEU A 391 6.62 0.38 -12.73
N THR A 392 7.58 0.51 -13.65
CA THR A 392 9.00 0.32 -13.38
C THR A 392 9.66 1.66 -13.08
N LEU A 393 10.32 1.75 -11.93
CA LEU A 393 11.10 2.91 -11.50
C LEU A 393 12.58 2.55 -11.59
N SER A 394 13.33 3.21 -12.45
CA SER A 394 14.76 2.99 -12.64
C SER A 394 15.53 4.31 -12.68
N PRO A 395 16.86 4.29 -12.55
CA PRO A 395 17.70 5.49 -12.72
C PRO A 395 17.58 6.11 -14.12
N THR A 396 17.29 5.29 -15.14
CA THR A 396 17.22 5.73 -16.55
C THR A 396 15.85 6.30 -16.92
N GLY A 397 14.79 5.89 -16.23
CA GLY A 397 13.44 6.39 -16.48
C GLY A 397 12.35 5.71 -15.64
N ILE A 398 11.15 6.28 -15.75
CA ILE A 398 9.91 5.75 -15.16
C ILE A 398 9.00 5.36 -16.31
N GLU A 399 8.56 4.11 -16.34
CA GLU A 399 7.88 3.56 -17.49
C GLU A 399 6.75 2.62 -17.05
N ARG A 400 5.62 2.62 -17.76
CA ARG A 400 4.61 1.57 -17.62
C ARG A 400 4.94 0.36 -18.47
N LEU A 401 4.63 -0.83 -17.98
CA LEU A 401 4.93 -2.06 -18.72
C LEU A 401 4.26 -2.11 -20.10
N ASP A 402 3.03 -1.57 -20.22
CA ASP A 402 2.25 -1.56 -21.45
C ASP A 402 2.63 -0.46 -22.46
N GLU A 403 3.56 0.44 -22.12
CA GLU A 403 4.10 1.43 -23.05
C GLU A 403 5.07 0.78 -24.04
N SER A 404 4.90 1.11 -25.33
CA SER A 404 5.84 0.71 -26.37
C SER A 404 6.92 1.77 -26.59
N PRO A 405 8.12 1.41 -27.07
CA PRO A 405 9.18 2.38 -27.36
C PRO A 405 8.81 3.42 -28.44
N GLU A 406 7.81 3.11 -29.26
CA GLU A 406 7.31 3.98 -30.34
C GLU A 406 6.22 4.95 -29.84
N GLU A 407 5.62 4.68 -28.67
CA GLU A 407 4.63 5.56 -28.06
C GLU A 407 5.30 6.76 -27.37
N HIS A 408 4.58 7.87 -27.27
CA HIS A 408 5.05 9.03 -26.52
C HIS A 408 5.28 8.67 -25.05
N ASP A 409 6.49 8.91 -24.54
CA ASP A 409 6.83 8.67 -23.13
C ASP A 409 5.87 9.46 -22.21
N SER A 410 5.01 8.73 -21.51
CA SER A 410 3.99 9.31 -20.63
C SER A 410 4.59 10.11 -19.48
N PHE A 411 5.87 9.92 -19.16
CA PHE A 411 6.59 10.60 -18.09
C PHE A 411 7.61 11.63 -18.59
N ALA A 412 7.77 11.81 -19.90
CA ALA A 412 8.64 12.83 -20.47
C ALA A 412 8.32 14.23 -19.91
N GLY A 413 9.34 14.88 -19.33
CA GLY A 413 9.22 16.21 -18.72
C GLY A 413 8.38 16.28 -17.44
N LYS A 414 8.03 15.13 -16.84
CA LYS A 414 7.24 15.03 -15.61
C LYS A 414 8.13 14.59 -14.44
N ILE A 415 7.60 13.78 -13.51
CA ILE A 415 8.40 13.22 -12.41
C ILE A 415 9.65 12.49 -12.92
N GLN A 416 10.82 12.83 -12.35
CA GLN A 416 12.11 12.28 -12.76
C GLN A 416 12.76 11.44 -11.64
N PRO A 417 13.59 10.43 -11.99
CA PRO A 417 14.31 9.61 -11.02
C PRO A 417 15.18 10.40 -10.02
N ARG A 418 15.70 11.57 -10.42
CA ARG A 418 16.51 12.45 -9.55
C ARG A 418 15.77 12.94 -8.31
N GLY A 419 14.44 13.06 -8.38
CA GLY A 419 13.59 13.49 -7.26
C GLY A 419 13.11 12.35 -6.35
N LEU A 420 13.48 11.10 -6.63
CA LEU A 420 12.96 9.93 -5.94
C LEU A 420 14.00 9.31 -4.99
N PRO A 421 13.85 9.44 -3.65
CA PRO A 421 14.72 8.77 -2.70
C PRO A 421 14.64 7.26 -2.86
N LEU A 422 15.79 6.59 -2.89
CA LEU A 422 15.88 5.13 -3.06
C LEU A 422 15.14 4.39 -1.94
N SER A 423 15.17 4.92 -0.71
CA SER A 423 14.45 4.35 0.42
C SER A 423 12.91 4.44 0.28
N ASP A 424 12.40 5.49 -0.37
CA ASP A 424 10.96 5.66 -0.64
C ASP A 424 10.49 4.71 -1.73
N VAL A 425 11.29 4.57 -2.80
CA VAL A 425 11.04 3.65 -3.91
C VAL A 425 11.03 2.19 -3.44
N MET A 426 11.99 1.80 -2.60
CA MET A 426 12.01 0.48 -1.98
C MET A 426 10.79 0.25 -1.08
N ALA A 427 10.47 1.19 -0.19
CA ALA A 427 9.32 1.05 0.72
C ALA A 427 7.99 0.96 -0.03
N THR A 428 7.85 1.71 -1.14
CA THR A 428 6.67 1.68 -2.01
C THR A 428 6.51 0.32 -2.71
N SER A 429 7.60 -0.27 -3.20
CA SER A 429 7.57 -1.62 -3.80
C SER A 429 7.22 -2.72 -2.79
N ALA A 430 7.41 -2.48 -1.49
CA ALA A 430 7.01 -3.39 -0.40
C ALA A 430 5.70 -2.97 0.30
N ALA A 431 4.89 -2.09 -0.30
CA ALA A 431 3.64 -1.61 0.25
C ALA A 431 2.47 -2.62 0.07
N VAL A 432 2.61 -3.81 0.66
CA VAL A 432 1.63 -4.90 0.56
C VAL A 432 0.23 -4.47 1.06
N LEU A 433 0.18 -3.62 2.09
CA LEU A 433 -1.07 -3.10 2.65
C LEU A 433 -1.44 -1.74 2.06
N ALA A 434 -1.36 -1.56 0.73
CA ALA A 434 -1.81 -0.34 0.07
C ALA A 434 -3.35 -0.26 -0.02
N LEU A 435 -3.90 0.95 -0.17
CA LEU A 435 -5.34 1.13 -0.39
C LEU A 435 -5.81 0.43 -1.66
N TYR A 436 -5.04 0.50 -2.74
CA TYR A 436 -5.31 -0.23 -3.96
C TYR A 436 -4.30 -1.35 -4.10
N MET A 437 -4.79 -2.57 -4.33
CA MET A 437 -3.97 -3.79 -4.32
C MET A 437 -3.95 -4.49 -5.69
N GLY A 438 -4.03 -3.75 -6.79
CA GLY A 438 -4.02 -4.30 -8.15
C GLY A 438 -5.05 -5.42 -8.35
N VAL A 439 -4.57 -6.60 -8.76
CA VAL A 439 -5.39 -7.81 -9.01
C VAL A 439 -6.16 -8.27 -7.76
N TYR A 440 -5.66 -7.95 -6.56
CA TYR A 440 -6.29 -8.37 -5.29
C TYR A 440 -7.43 -7.45 -4.84
N ASP A 441 -7.62 -6.26 -5.44
CA ASP A 441 -8.61 -5.26 -5.00
C ASP A 441 -10.05 -5.81 -4.98
N VAL A 442 -10.41 -6.69 -5.92
CA VAL A 442 -11.75 -7.32 -5.99
C VAL A 442 -11.99 -8.26 -4.79
N LYS A 443 -10.95 -8.92 -4.28
CA LYS A 443 -11.06 -9.86 -3.15
C LYS A 443 -11.00 -9.14 -1.78
N THR A 444 -10.49 -7.90 -1.73
CA THR A 444 -10.23 -7.16 -0.49
C THR A 444 -11.07 -5.89 -0.36
N GLU A 445 -12.12 -5.73 -1.16
CA GLU A 445 -12.98 -4.55 -1.20
C GLU A 445 -13.47 -4.09 0.19
N ALA A 446 -13.86 -5.05 1.05
CA ALA A 446 -14.29 -4.77 2.41
C ALA A 446 -13.13 -4.27 3.30
N VAL A 447 -11.94 -4.87 3.17
CA VAL A 447 -10.74 -4.52 3.96
C VAL A 447 -10.27 -3.11 3.63
N ARG A 448 -10.34 -2.74 2.36
CA ARG A 448 -9.94 -1.42 1.91
C ARG A 448 -10.79 -0.29 2.48
N ASN A 449 -12.11 -0.44 2.52
CA ASN A 449 -12.99 0.58 3.10
C ASN A 449 -12.64 0.84 4.57
N LEU A 450 -12.24 -0.22 5.29
CA LEU A 450 -11.73 -0.09 6.65
C LEU A 450 -10.36 0.62 6.70
N GLN A 451 -9.42 0.22 5.84
CA GLN A 451 -8.10 0.86 5.76
C GLN A 451 -8.20 2.35 5.41
N MET A 452 -9.18 2.75 4.61
CA MET A 452 -9.46 4.17 4.33
C MET A 452 -9.96 4.92 5.56
N VAL A 453 -10.91 4.35 6.31
CA VAL A 453 -11.47 4.99 7.51
C VAL A 453 -10.45 5.04 8.64
N LEU A 454 -9.75 3.93 8.88
CA LEU A 454 -8.75 3.82 9.95
C LEU A 454 -7.37 4.37 9.56
N GLY A 455 -7.14 4.74 8.29
CA GLY A 455 -5.83 5.17 7.78
C GLY A 455 -4.72 4.11 7.83
N VAL A 456 -5.05 2.84 8.04
CA VAL A 456 -4.06 1.75 8.12
C VAL A 456 -3.71 1.28 6.70
N HIS A 457 -2.84 2.02 6.03
CA HIS A 457 -2.28 1.58 4.75
C HIS A 457 -0.84 2.01 4.55
N SER A 458 -0.08 1.20 3.82
CA SER A 458 1.32 1.47 3.47
C SER A 458 1.50 1.99 2.05
N GLY A 459 0.41 2.20 1.29
CA GLY A 459 0.49 2.71 -0.08
C GLY A 459 0.99 4.16 -0.13
N LYS A 460 1.76 4.50 -1.16
CA LYS A 460 2.26 5.85 -1.40
C LYS A 460 1.52 6.46 -2.59
N SER A 461 1.33 7.77 -2.54
CA SER A 461 0.88 8.53 -3.68
C SER A 461 1.97 9.50 -4.13
N LEU A 462 2.31 9.48 -5.43
CA LEU A 462 3.28 10.40 -6.03
C LEU A 462 2.57 11.40 -6.95
N ILE A 463 3.03 12.64 -6.96
CA ILE A 463 2.53 13.66 -7.88
C ILE A 463 3.17 13.41 -9.24
N SER A 464 2.35 13.25 -10.29
CA SER A 464 2.88 12.91 -11.61
C SER A 464 3.68 14.06 -12.24
N ASP A 465 3.16 15.28 -12.15
CA ASP A 465 3.69 16.48 -12.81
C ASP A 465 3.65 17.65 -11.81
N PRO A 466 4.70 17.81 -10.99
CA PRO A 466 4.74 18.87 -9.98
C PRO A 466 4.63 20.28 -10.58
N ASP A 467 5.27 20.54 -11.71
CA ASP A 467 5.28 21.85 -12.34
C ASP A 467 3.88 22.26 -12.82
N ARG A 468 3.10 21.32 -13.37
CA ARG A 468 1.73 21.57 -13.81
C ARG A 468 0.72 21.52 -12.65
N ASP A 469 0.80 20.49 -11.81
CA ASP A 469 -0.27 20.14 -10.86
C ASP A 469 -0.08 20.80 -9.48
N VAL A 470 1.14 21.22 -9.13
CA VAL A 470 1.46 22.00 -7.92
C VAL A 470 1.69 23.48 -8.29
N ALA A 471 2.52 23.75 -9.30
CA ALA A 471 2.93 25.10 -9.68
C ALA A 471 2.03 25.78 -10.73
N GLY A 472 0.73 25.46 -10.72
CA GLY A 472 -0.31 26.17 -11.48
C GLY A 472 -0.46 27.68 -11.22
N SER A 473 0.44 28.28 -10.42
CA SER A 473 0.74 29.70 -10.52
C SER A 473 2.24 29.93 -10.28
N THR A 474 2.88 30.69 -11.16
CA THR A 474 4.21 31.28 -11.01
C THR A 474 4.30 32.33 -9.90
N ILE A 475 3.34 32.35 -8.96
CA ILE A 475 3.24 33.31 -7.86
C ILE A 475 3.51 32.55 -6.55
N SER A 476 4.61 32.91 -5.87
CA SER A 476 5.02 32.37 -4.56
C SER A 476 3.90 32.38 -3.49
N CYS A 477 2.90 33.26 -3.65
CA CYS A 477 1.73 33.39 -2.79
C CYS A 477 0.75 32.18 -2.83
N CYS A 478 0.73 31.38 -3.89
CA CYS A 478 -0.18 30.23 -4.01
C CYS A 478 0.23 28.98 -3.23
N ARG A 479 1.40 28.97 -2.58
CA ARG A 479 1.80 27.88 -1.66
C ARG A 479 0.93 27.84 -0.38
N PHE A 480 0.34 28.98 0.00
CA PHE A 480 -0.64 29.06 1.09
C PHE A 480 -2.08 28.94 0.59
N LEU A 481 -2.32 28.82 -0.72
CA LEU A 481 -3.66 28.74 -1.28
C LEU A 481 -4.47 27.56 -0.72
N PRO A 482 -3.91 26.35 -0.50
CA PRO A 482 -4.64 25.28 0.17
C PRO A 482 -5.07 25.68 1.60
N VAL A 483 -4.19 26.34 2.37
CA VAL A 483 -4.49 26.83 3.72
C VAL A 483 -5.58 27.92 3.68
N ILE A 484 -5.52 28.82 2.70
CA ILE A 484 -6.53 29.88 2.48
C ILE A 484 -7.87 29.28 2.07
N ILE A 485 -7.89 28.27 1.19
CA ILE A 485 -9.12 27.55 0.83
C ILE A 485 -9.72 26.83 2.04
N GLN A 486 -8.88 26.26 2.90
CA GLN A 486 -9.37 25.66 4.14
C GLN A 486 -9.94 26.70 5.11
N LEU A 487 -9.36 27.89 5.18
CA LEU A 487 -9.98 29.01 5.89
C LEU A 487 -11.32 29.40 5.25
N PHE A 488 -11.44 29.40 3.92
CA PHE A 488 -12.69 29.70 3.23
C PHE A 488 -13.78 28.65 3.47
N ILE A 489 -13.41 27.38 3.66
CA ILE A 489 -14.36 26.31 4.04
C ILE A 489 -14.94 26.57 5.44
N VAL A 490 -14.11 27.05 6.37
CA VAL A 490 -14.43 27.09 7.81
C VAL A 490 -14.91 28.45 8.31
N VAL A 491 -14.40 29.55 7.77
CA VAL A 491 -14.75 30.92 8.19
C VAL A 491 -16.27 31.15 8.11
N PRO A 492 -16.99 30.75 7.05
CA PRO A 492 -18.44 30.91 6.99
C PRO A 492 -19.22 29.92 7.88
N LEU A 493 -18.56 28.97 8.56
CA LEU A 493 -19.18 28.17 9.62
C LEU A 493 -19.06 28.86 10.99
N ILE A 494 -18.11 29.78 11.16
CA ILE A 494 -17.78 30.42 12.45
C ILE A 494 -18.32 31.87 12.53
N LEU A 495 -18.26 32.61 11.42
CA LEU A 495 -18.56 34.05 11.38
C LEU A 495 -20.05 34.42 11.38
N PRO A 496 -20.97 33.66 10.73
CA PRO A 496 -22.38 34.05 10.62
C PRO A 496 -23.13 34.33 11.93
N PRO A 497 -22.91 33.58 13.04
CA PRO A 497 -23.52 33.87 14.33
C PRO A 497 -23.30 35.31 14.83
N PHE A 498 -22.23 35.97 14.36
CA PHE A 498 -21.86 37.33 14.75
C PHE A 498 -22.34 38.41 13.77
N LEU A 499 -22.89 38.04 12.60
CA LEU A 499 -23.15 38.95 11.48
C LEU A 499 -24.61 39.00 11.02
N SER A 500 -25.38 37.94 11.24
CA SER A 500 -26.76 37.84 10.75
C SER A 500 -27.69 37.21 11.79
N HIS A 501 -28.96 37.61 11.76
CA HIS A 501 -30.01 36.97 12.55
C HIS A 501 -30.39 35.59 11.97
N ASP A 502 -30.27 35.40 10.64
CA ASP A 502 -30.61 34.16 9.92
C ASP A 502 -29.39 33.26 9.65
N TRP A 503 -28.47 33.22 10.60
CA TRP A 503 -27.18 32.57 10.41
C TRP A 503 -27.28 31.04 10.25
N HIS A 504 -28.32 30.39 10.81
CA HIS A 504 -28.57 28.95 10.67
C HIS A 504 -28.73 28.53 9.20
N ALA A 505 -29.50 29.30 8.43
CA ALA A 505 -29.75 29.02 7.01
C ALA A 505 -28.46 29.14 6.18
N ILE A 506 -27.69 30.20 6.43
CA ILE A 506 -26.41 30.46 5.76
C ILE A 506 -25.44 29.30 6.01
N LEU A 507 -25.33 28.83 7.25
CA LEU A 507 -24.44 27.75 7.63
C LEU A 507 -24.77 26.44 6.89
N VAL A 508 -26.05 26.05 6.84
CA VAL A 508 -26.48 24.80 6.18
C VAL A 508 -26.28 24.87 4.67
N VAL A 509 -26.70 25.96 4.03
CA VAL A 509 -26.53 26.13 2.58
C VAL A 509 -25.05 26.11 2.21
N TRP A 510 -24.21 26.78 3.00
CA TRP A 510 -22.77 26.80 2.79
C TRP A 510 -22.13 25.41 2.90
N TYR A 511 -22.40 24.72 4.02
CA TYR A 511 -21.88 23.38 4.27
C TYR A 511 -22.27 22.40 3.16
N LEU A 512 -23.55 22.36 2.78
CA LEU A 512 -24.02 21.47 1.72
C LEU A 512 -23.43 21.82 0.35
N SER A 513 -23.29 23.11 0.04
CA SER A 513 -22.66 23.55 -1.21
C SER A 513 -21.22 23.07 -1.33
N ILE A 514 -20.45 23.12 -0.24
CA ILE A 514 -19.08 22.59 -0.19
C ILE A 514 -19.06 21.08 -0.39
N VAL A 515 -19.92 20.34 0.32
CA VAL A 515 -20.01 18.88 0.20
C VAL A 515 -20.34 18.48 -1.25
N VAL A 516 -21.31 19.14 -1.88
CA VAL A 516 -21.67 18.90 -3.29
C VAL A 516 -20.50 19.23 -4.22
N LEU A 517 -19.86 20.38 -4.05
CA LEU A 517 -18.73 20.79 -4.89
C LEU A 517 -17.57 19.78 -4.82
N VAL A 518 -17.24 19.32 -3.61
CA VAL A 518 -16.21 18.30 -3.38
C VAL A 518 -16.57 16.99 -4.07
N MET A 519 -17.81 16.51 -3.91
CA MET A 519 -18.26 15.24 -4.49
C MET A 519 -18.33 15.28 -6.02
N VAL A 520 -18.79 16.39 -6.61
CA VAL A 520 -18.81 16.58 -8.06
C VAL A 520 -17.39 16.65 -8.62
N THR A 521 -16.51 17.45 -8.02
CA THR A 521 -15.10 17.56 -8.46
C THR A 521 -14.39 16.21 -8.36
N ALA A 522 -14.68 15.43 -7.31
CA ALA A 522 -14.11 14.09 -7.14
C ALA A 522 -14.62 13.07 -8.18
N ALA A 523 -15.85 13.22 -8.69
CA ALA A 523 -16.41 12.32 -9.69
C ALA A 523 -15.83 12.50 -11.11
N LEU A 524 -15.24 13.68 -11.38
CA LEU A 524 -14.70 14.01 -12.70
C LEU A 524 -13.39 13.24 -12.97
N PRO A 525 -13.26 12.56 -14.12
CA PRO A 525 -12.01 11.90 -14.50
C PRO A 525 -10.95 12.93 -14.94
N THR A 526 -9.68 12.59 -14.78
CA THR A 526 -8.54 13.33 -15.33
C THR A 526 -7.78 12.42 -16.32
N GLY A 527 -7.01 13.02 -17.23
CA GLY A 527 -6.21 12.28 -18.22
C GLY A 527 -6.43 12.55 -19.73
N PRO A 528 -7.32 13.47 -20.20
CA PRO A 528 -7.39 13.75 -21.64
C PRO A 528 -6.09 14.40 -22.13
N GLU A 529 -5.62 14.02 -23.32
CA GLU A 529 -4.39 14.55 -23.94
C GLU A 529 -4.38 16.09 -24.02
N ASN A 530 -5.50 16.66 -24.49
CA ASN A 530 -5.69 18.11 -24.60
C ASN A 530 -6.63 18.64 -23.50
N GLY A 531 -6.19 18.51 -22.25
CA GLY A 531 -6.92 19.03 -21.09
C GLY A 531 -7.10 20.55 -21.14
N GLY A 532 -8.36 20.99 -21.24
CA GLY A 532 -8.71 22.41 -21.11
C GLY A 532 -8.52 22.95 -19.68
N TRP A 533 -8.97 24.18 -19.44
CA TRP A 533 -8.86 24.81 -18.10
C TRP A 533 -9.54 24.00 -16.99
N ALA A 534 -10.67 23.35 -17.29
CA ALA A 534 -11.38 22.50 -16.33
C ALA A 534 -10.58 21.27 -15.87
N ASP A 535 -9.83 20.62 -16.78
CA ASP A 535 -8.95 19.49 -16.40
C ASP A 535 -7.82 19.98 -15.49
N LYS A 536 -7.17 21.10 -15.83
CA LYS A 536 -6.13 21.71 -14.99
C LYS A 536 -6.67 22.04 -13.59
N PHE A 537 -7.86 22.60 -13.51
CA PHE A 537 -8.52 22.91 -12.24
C PHE A 537 -8.80 21.65 -11.42
N VAL A 538 -9.40 20.61 -12.02
CA VAL A 538 -9.68 19.34 -11.33
C VAL A 538 -8.39 18.69 -10.84
N ARG A 539 -7.36 18.59 -11.69
CA ARG A 539 -6.04 18.04 -11.33
C ARG A 539 -5.43 18.78 -10.14
N TRP A 540 -5.46 20.12 -10.16
CA TRP A 540 -5.00 20.94 -9.04
C TRP A 540 -5.80 20.66 -7.76
N CYS A 541 -7.13 20.56 -7.84
CA CYS A 541 -7.97 20.22 -6.69
C CYS A 541 -7.65 18.83 -6.13
N VAL A 542 -7.36 17.84 -6.97
CA VAL A 542 -6.98 16.48 -6.52
C VAL A 542 -5.69 16.50 -5.71
N VAL A 543 -4.70 17.29 -6.12
CA VAL A 543 -3.41 17.39 -5.41
C VAL A 543 -3.53 18.21 -4.13
N ASN A 544 -4.25 19.33 -4.18
CA ASN A 544 -4.18 20.37 -3.15
C ASN A 544 -5.33 20.36 -2.14
N ILE A 545 -6.48 19.74 -2.46
CA ILE A 545 -7.66 19.72 -1.57
C ILE A 545 -7.88 18.30 -1.03
N TYR A 546 -7.54 18.08 0.25
CA TYR A 546 -7.69 16.77 0.91
C TYR A 546 -9.10 16.18 0.78
N HIS A 547 -10.15 16.98 0.96
CA HIS A 547 -11.52 16.49 0.86
C HIS A 547 -11.86 15.95 -0.53
N VAL A 548 -11.32 16.54 -1.61
CA VAL A 548 -11.47 16.03 -2.97
C VAL A 548 -10.74 14.70 -3.12
N ARG A 549 -9.51 14.59 -2.60
CA ARG A 549 -8.75 13.32 -2.59
C ARG A 549 -9.51 12.23 -1.83
N PHE A 550 -10.00 12.52 -0.62
CA PHE A 550 -10.77 11.57 0.18
C PHE A 550 -12.07 11.16 -0.52
N ALA A 551 -12.81 12.12 -1.09
CA ALA A 551 -14.02 11.84 -1.85
C ALA A 551 -13.73 10.99 -3.11
N ARG A 552 -12.60 11.20 -3.80
CA ARG A 552 -12.19 10.34 -4.93
C ARG A 552 -11.95 8.90 -4.51
N LEU A 553 -11.35 8.68 -3.34
CA LEU A 553 -11.17 7.34 -2.77
C LEU A 553 -12.52 6.66 -2.48
N LEU A 554 -13.48 7.39 -1.89
CA LEU A 554 -14.84 6.92 -1.66
C LEU A 554 -15.57 6.57 -2.98
N LEU A 555 -15.44 7.45 -3.98
CA LEU A 555 -16.08 7.30 -5.29
C LEU A 555 -15.39 6.27 -6.18
N ARG A 556 -14.13 5.90 -5.92
CA ARG A 556 -13.31 5.01 -6.78
C ARG A 556 -13.19 5.55 -8.20
N THR A 557 -12.92 6.84 -8.29
CA THR A 557 -12.73 7.48 -9.60
C THR A 557 -11.48 6.90 -10.25
N VAL A 558 -11.64 6.39 -11.47
CA VAL A 558 -10.57 5.90 -12.35
C VAL A 558 -10.23 7.01 -13.32
N ASP A 559 -8.95 7.30 -13.46
CA ASP A 559 -8.44 8.27 -14.42
C ASP A 559 -8.24 7.60 -15.78
N LEU A 560 -8.69 8.28 -16.84
CA LEU A 560 -8.77 7.73 -18.19
C LEU A 560 -7.99 8.61 -19.15
N GLY A 561 -7.05 7.98 -19.84
CA GLY A 561 -6.28 8.57 -20.92
C GLY A 561 -4.77 8.33 -20.79
N PRO A 562 -3.99 8.77 -21.77
CA PRO A 562 -2.55 8.54 -21.84
C PRO A 562 -1.75 9.48 -20.92
N VAL A 563 -2.33 10.59 -20.48
CA VAL A 563 -1.67 11.46 -19.50
C VAL A 563 -1.77 10.83 -18.12
N PRO A 564 -0.67 10.72 -17.36
CA PRO A 564 -0.70 10.17 -16.01
C PRO A 564 -1.66 10.95 -15.10
N PRO A 565 -2.35 10.26 -14.16
CA PRO A 565 -3.22 10.92 -13.20
C PRO A 565 -2.37 11.87 -12.33
N PRO A 566 -2.94 13.00 -11.87
CA PRO A 566 -2.22 13.98 -11.07
C PRO A 566 -1.60 13.37 -9.81
N LEU A 567 -2.23 12.30 -9.31
CA LEU A 567 -1.76 11.52 -8.18
C LEU A 567 -1.66 10.04 -8.57
N LEU A 568 -0.44 9.53 -8.71
CA LEU A 568 -0.13 8.13 -8.95
C LEU A 568 -0.32 7.34 -7.66
N ASN A 569 -1.32 6.46 -7.61
CA ASN A 569 -1.54 5.59 -6.45
C ASN A 569 -0.72 4.32 -6.58
N LEU A 570 0.41 4.26 -5.87
CA LEU A 570 1.37 3.18 -5.97
C LEU A 570 1.19 2.14 -4.86
N SER A 571 1.38 0.88 -5.23
CA SER A 571 1.39 -0.27 -4.32
C SER A 571 2.50 -1.26 -4.66
N ASP A 572 2.62 -2.31 -3.85
CA ASP A 572 3.58 -3.40 -4.04
C ASP A 572 3.50 -3.99 -5.47
N GLY A 573 4.66 -4.21 -6.10
CA GLY A 573 4.79 -4.82 -7.43
C GLY A 573 4.11 -6.19 -7.51
N GLY A 574 4.17 -6.95 -6.41
CA GLY A 574 3.57 -8.27 -6.24
C GLY A 574 2.05 -8.30 -6.28
N HIS A 575 1.37 -7.15 -6.36
CA HIS A 575 -0.07 -7.05 -6.63
C HIS A 575 -0.44 -7.31 -8.10
N ILE A 576 0.54 -7.31 -9.00
CA ILE A 576 0.40 -7.78 -10.40
C ILE A 576 1.34 -8.93 -10.64
N GLU A 577 2.64 -8.75 -10.35
CA GLU A 577 3.68 -9.71 -10.67
C GLU A 577 4.70 -9.81 -9.54
N LYS A 578 4.90 -11.02 -9.02
CA LYS A 578 5.75 -11.22 -7.84
C LYS A 578 7.21 -11.43 -8.18
N LEU A 579 7.55 -11.89 -9.38
CA LEU A 579 8.88 -12.41 -9.72
C LEU A 579 9.89 -11.35 -10.18
N GLY A 580 9.48 -10.11 -10.46
CA GLY A 580 10.33 -9.08 -11.05
C GLY A 580 10.79 -9.43 -12.46
N LEU A 581 10.16 -10.41 -13.11
CA LEU A 581 10.60 -10.99 -14.38
C LEU A 581 10.20 -10.12 -15.57
N LEU A 582 9.01 -9.51 -15.53
CA LEU A 582 8.46 -8.76 -16.68
C LEU A 582 9.36 -7.60 -17.13
N ALA A 583 9.94 -6.85 -16.19
CA ALA A 583 10.86 -5.76 -16.53
C ALA A 583 12.12 -6.25 -17.26
N LEU A 584 12.66 -7.41 -16.87
CA LEU A 584 13.81 -8.02 -17.53
C LEU A 584 13.44 -8.58 -18.91
N LEU A 585 12.25 -9.19 -19.05
CA LEU A 585 11.74 -9.66 -20.33
C LEU A 585 11.50 -8.52 -21.32
N LYS A 586 11.00 -7.37 -20.86
CA LYS A 586 10.82 -6.18 -21.69
C LYS A 586 12.14 -5.69 -22.29
N LYS A 587 13.25 -5.83 -21.55
CA LYS A 587 14.61 -5.56 -22.03
C LYS A 587 15.23 -6.68 -22.89
N LYS A 588 14.47 -7.76 -23.17
CA LYS A 588 14.85 -8.90 -24.04
C LYS A 588 16.20 -9.55 -23.68
N LEU A 589 16.45 -9.76 -22.38
CA LEU A 589 17.72 -10.30 -21.91
C LEU A 589 17.94 -11.76 -22.34
N LYS A 590 19.19 -12.12 -22.62
CA LYS A 590 19.55 -13.51 -22.99
C LYS A 590 19.67 -14.44 -21.80
N LYS A 591 20.04 -13.91 -20.63
CA LYS A 591 20.26 -14.67 -19.40
C LYS A 591 19.57 -13.98 -18.25
N ILE A 592 18.59 -14.64 -17.67
CA ILE A 592 17.82 -14.13 -16.54
C ILE A 592 17.88 -15.14 -15.40
N VAL A 593 18.25 -14.70 -14.21
CA VAL A 593 18.08 -15.47 -12.98
C VAL A 593 16.93 -14.88 -12.19
N VAL A 594 15.93 -15.69 -11.84
CA VAL A 594 14.81 -15.28 -11.00
C VAL A 594 14.95 -15.93 -9.63
N VAL A 595 15.09 -15.14 -8.59
CA VAL A 595 15.18 -15.61 -7.20
C VAL A 595 13.82 -15.44 -6.54
N ASP A 596 13.08 -16.54 -6.40
CA ASP A 596 11.73 -16.52 -5.82
C ASP A 596 11.78 -16.85 -4.32
N GLY A 597 11.81 -15.80 -3.49
CA GLY A 597 11.71 -15.88 -2.04
C GLY A 597 10.28 -15.74 -1.51
N SER A 598 9.26 -16.06 -2.31
CA SER A 598 7.85 -15.88 -1.95
C SER A 598 7.32 -16.92 -0.97
N SER A 599 6.21 -16.58 -0.30
CA SER A 599 5.52 -17.48 0.64
C SER A 599 4.46 -18.22 -0.13
N MET A 600 4.63 -19.52 -0.26
CA MET A 600 3.52 -20.39 -0.64
C MET A 600 2.83 -20.79 0.66
N GLY A 601 1.58 -20.38 0.85
CA GLY A 601 0.75 -20.96 1.90
C GLY A 601 0.55 -22.45 1.62
N GLU A 602 0.34 -23.25 2.67
CA GLU A 602 0.07 -24.69 2.53
C GLU A 602 -0.99 -24.96 1.45
N GLY A 603 -0.66 -25.83 0.48
CA GLY A 603 -1.58 -26.29 -0.56
C GLY A 603 -1.60 -25.51 -1.88
N ASN A 604 -0.81 -24.43 -2.05
CA ASN A 604 -0.66 -23.78 -3.36
C ASN A 604 0.55 -24.30 -4.14
N PRO A 605 0.41 -24.69 -5.42
CA PRO A 605 1.54 -25.14 -6.22
C PRO A 605 2.59 -24.04 -6.40
N VAL A 606 3.87 -24.40 -6.26
CA VAL A 606 5.02 -23.50 -6.43
C VAL A 606 5.00 -22.82 -7.81
N SER A 607 4.48 -23.50 -8.83
CA SER A 607 4.39 -22.99 -10.20
C SER A 607 3.41 -21.84 -10.38
N THR A 608 2.44 -21.65 -9.48
CA THR A 608 1.27 -20.79 -9.73
C THR A 608 1.69 -19.35 -10.05
N GLN A 609 2.65 -18.82 -9.30
CA GLN A 609 3.17 -17.46 -9.50
C GLN A 609 3.99 -17.36 -10.79
N LEU A 610 4.79 -18.39 -11.09
CA LEU A 610 5.57 -18.46 -12.33
C LEU A 610 4.64 -18.49 -13.54
N LEU A 611 3.69 -19.41 -13.59
CA LEU A 611 2.74 -19.55 -14.70
C LEU A 611 1.93 -18.27 -14.91
N TRP A 612 1.55 -17.58 -13.84
CA TRP A 612 0.92 -16.26 -13.90
C TRP A 612 1.83 -15.21 -14.55
N SER A 613 3.10 -15.10 -14.12
CA SER A 613 4.08 -14.21 -14.75
C SER A 613 4.30 -14.53 -16.23
N LEU A 614 4.36 -15.82 -16.60
CA LEU A 614 4.52 -16.25 -17.99
C LEU A 614 3.29 -15.89 -18.85
N ASP A 615 2.08 -16.04 -18.31
CA ASP A 615 0.85 -15.62 -18.98
C ASP A 615 0.77 -14.10 -19.17
N LEU A 616 1.17 -13.33 -18.14
CA LEU A 616 1.31 -11.88 -18.27
C LEU A 616 2.33 -11.48 -19.34
N ALA A 617 3.49 -12.14 -19.39
CA ALA A 617 4.51 -11.89 -20.40
C ALA A 617 4.01 -12.21 -21.82
N ARG A 618 3.26 -13.30 -22.01
CA ARG A 618 2.59 -13.61 -23.29
C ARG A 618 1.64 -12.50 -23.70
N LYS A 619 0.77 -12.07 -22.78
CA LYS A 619 -0.29 -11.08 -23.03
C LYS A 619 0.24 -9.66 -23.25
N ARG A 620 1.26 -9.25 -22.50
CA ARG A 620 1.78 -7.88 -22.45
C ARG A 620 3.00 -7.68 -23.35
N LEU A 621 3.92 -8.64 -23.39
CA LEU A 621 5.24 -8.54 -24.02
C LEU A 621 5.43 -9.47 -25.24
N ARG A 622 4.41 -10.25 -25.63
CA ARG A 622 4.48 -11.21 -26.75
C ARG A 622 5.59 -12.27 -26.60
N CYS A 623 5.93 -12.64 -25.37
CA CYS A 623 6.91 -13.71 -25.14
C CYS A 623 6.29 -15.09 -25.39
N SER A 624 7.09 -16.04 -25.88
CA SER A 624 6.76 -17.48 -25.88
C SER A 624 7.77 -18.24 -25.01
N PHE A 625 7.33 -19.33 -24.39
CA PHE A 625 8.15 -20.10 -23.44
C PHE A 625 8.11 -21.57 -23.77
N SER A 626 9.27 -22.23 -23.67
CA SER A 626 9.41 -23.67 -23.87
C SER A 626 10.38 -24.27 -22.86
N ALA A 627 10.23 -25.56 -22.58
CA ALA A 627 11.23 -26.30 -21.82
C ALA A 627 12.57 -26.37 -22.58
N MET A 628 13.64 -26.72 -21.88
CA MET A 628 14.99 -26.82 -22.48
C MET A 628 15.08 -27.84 -23.62
N ASP A 629 14.24 -28.87 -23.60
CA ASP A 629 14.10 -29.90 -24.65
C ASP A 629 13.06 -29.54 -25.73
N GLY A 630 12.35 -28.42 -25.56
CA GLY A 630 11.30 -27.96 -26.48
C GLY A 630 9.89 -28.44 -26.12
N ARG A 631 9.72 -29.16 -25.00
CA ARG A 631 8.41 -29.57 -24.48
C ARG A 631 7.57 -28.35 -24.05
N ASP A 632 6.25 -28.54 -24.01
CA ASP A 632 5.33 -27.56 -23.40
C ASP A 632 5.76 -27.21 -21.98
N ILE A 633 5.81 -25.91 -21.69
CA ILE A 633 6.36 -25.38 -20.45
C ILE A 633 5.47 -25.66 -19.24
N VAL A 634 4.14 -25.66 -19.41
CA VAL A 634 3.20 -25.88 -18.30
C VAL A 634 3.32 -27.32 -17.82
N GLU A 635 3.36 -28.25 -18.77
CA GLU A 635 3.53 -29.67 -18.50
C GLU A 635 4.92 -30.01 -17.93
N ASP A 636 5.98 -29.37 -18.44
CA ASP A 636 7.34 -29.60 -17.92
C ASP A 636 7.49 -29.08 -16.48
N ILE A 637 6.89 -27.92 -16.16
CA ILE A 637 6.84 -27.38 -14.80
C ILE A 637 6.07 -28.33 -13.87
N ARG A 638 4.88 -28.80 -14.26
CA ARG A 638 4.10 -29.76 -13.45
C ARG A 638 4.93 -31.00 -13.12
N SER A 639 5.57 -31.59 -14.13
CA SER A 639 6.37 -32.80 -13.98
C SER A 639 7.65 -32.61 -13.17
N LYS A 640 8.34 -31.46 -13.27
CA LYS A 640 9.67 -31.25 -12.68
C LYS A 640 9.68 -30.37 -11.41
N LEU A 641 8.58 -29.72 -11.08
CA LEU A 641 8.45 -28.90 -9.86
C LEU A 641 7.32 -29.34 -8.94
N GLU A 642 6.21 -29.88 -9.46
CA GLU A 642 5.03 -30.19 -8.63
C GLU A 642 4.92 -31.66 -8.26
N GLU A 643 5.06 -32.55 -9.25
CA GLU A 643 4.90 -34.01 -9.06
C GLU A 643 6.19 -34.70 -8.61
N VAL A 644 7.21 -33.93 -8.29
CA VAL A 644 8.48 -34.45 -7.78
C VAL A 644 8.27 -34.88 -6.33
N PRO A 645 8.60 -36.14 -5.97
CA PRO A 645 8.49 -36.60 -4.59
C PRO A 645 9.30 -35.73 -3.63
N ASP A 646 8.86 -35.61 -2.38
CA ASP A 646 9.51 -34.75 -1.38
C ASP A 646 11.03 -34.98 -1.30
N ASN A 647 11.54 -36.21 -1.45
CA ASN A 647 12.98 -36.49 -1.40
C ASN A 647 13.79 -36.07 -2.65
N TYR A 648 13.16 -35.44 -3.65
CA TYR A 648 13.79 -35.09 -4.92
C TYR A 648 13.52 -33.65 -5.36
N LYS A 649 12.86 -32.81 -4.54
CA LYS A 649 12.51 -31.46 -4.99
C LYS A 649 13.76 -30.65 -5.33
N PRO A 650 13.79 -30.01 -6.51
CA PRO A 650 14.94 -29.23 -6.94
C PRO A 650 14.93 -27.84 -6.30
N ARG A 651 16.11 -27.23 -6.18
CA ARG A 651 16.28 -25.81 -5.80
C ARG A 651 16.23 -24.85 -6.99
N PHE A 652 16.14 -25.38 -8.20
CA PHE A 652 16.14 -24.57 -9.41
C PHE A 652 15.38 -25.21 -10.56
N TYR A 653 14.99 -24.38 -11.52
CA TYR A 653 14.35 -24.82 -12.76
C TYR A 653 14.78 -23.93 -13.91
N LYS A 654 15.09 -24.52 -15.07
CA LYS A 654 15.61 -23.80 -16.24
C LYS A 654 14.70 -24.00 -17.45
N PHE A 655 14.42 -22.91 -18.17
CA PHE A 655 13.59 -22.92 -19.38
C PHE A 655 13.99 -21.81 -20.35
N ARG A 656 13.40 -21.82 -21.55
CA ARG A 656 13.69 -20.86 -22.63
C ARG A 656 12.57 -19.86 -22.83
N VAL A 657 12.94 -18.68 -23.31
CA VAL A 657 12.04 -17.62 -23.75
C VAL A 657 12.40 -17.17 -25.16
N ASP A 658 11.39 -17.03 -26.00
CA ASP A 658 11.48 -16.43 -27.32
C ASP A 658 10.76 -15.08 -27.29
N TYR A 659 11.42 -14.04 -27.81
CA TYR A 659 10.90 -12.69 -27.90
C TYR A 659 10.35 -12.42 -29.30
N TYR A 660 9.14 -11.85 -29.37
CA TYR A 660 8.49 -11.49 -30.62
C TYR A 660 8.10 -10.02 -30.65
N GLU A 661 8.18 -9.41 -31.83
CA GLU A 661 7.64 -8.08 -32.10
C GLU A 661 6.68 -8.11 -33.27
N LYS A 662 5.78 -7.14 -33.30
CA LYS A 662 4.84 -7.01 -34.40
C LYS A 662 5.59 -6.42 -35.59
N ASN A 663 5.49 -7.05 -36.76
CA ASN A 663 6.09 -6.52 -37.96
C ASN A 663 5.44 -5.18 -38.35
N VAL A 664 6.12 -4.37 -39.17
CA VAL A 664 5.69 -3.02 -39.61
C VAL A 664 4.27 -3.04 -40.20
N ASP A 665 3.93 -4.10 -40.93
CA ASP A 665 2.59 -4.28 -41.52
C ASP A 665 1.50 -4.65 -40.50
N CYS A 666 1.85 -4.86 -39.23
CA CYS A 666 0.95 -5.22 -38.14
C CYS A 666 0.18 -6.54 -38.34
N LEU A 667 0.59 -7.40 -39.28
CA LEU A 667 -0.11 -8.63 -39.67
C LEU A 667 0.48 -9.91 -39.05
N SER A 668 1.77 -9.93 -38.71
CA SER A 668 2.45 -11.10 -38.15
C SER A 668 3.47 -10.72 -37.07
N ASP A 669 3.73 -11.66 -36.17
CA ASP A 669 4.78 -11.55 -35.16
C ASP A 669 6.10 -12.11 -35.72
N GLU A 670 7.18 -11.35 -35.58
CA GLU A 670 8.54 -11.74 -35.96
C GLU A 670 9.38 -12.03 -34.73
N LYS A 671 10.15 -13.12 -34.77
CA LYS A 671 11.05 -13.50 -33.67
C LYS A 671 12.28 -12.60 -33.68
N VAL A 672 12.46 -11.83 -32.61
CA VAL A 672 13.53 -10.83 -32.49
C VAL A 672 14.65 -11.25 -31.55
N GLY A 673 14.47 -12.31 -30.76
CA GLY A 673 15.51 -12.82 -29.88
C GLY A 673 15.12 -14.07 -29.11
N GLU A 674 16.12 -14.64 -28.43
CA GLU A 674 15.98 -15.80 -27.56
C GLU A 674 16.76 -15.57 -26.26
N GLY A 675 16.27 -16.17 -25.17
CA GLY A 675 16.92 -16.15 -23.87
C GLY A 675 16.66 -17.41 -23.07
N GLU A 676 17.42 -17.57 -22.00
CA GLU A 676 17.25 -18.62 -21.00
C GLU A 676 16.93 -17.99 -19.64
N ILE A 677 16.02 -18.63 -18.92
CA ILE A 677 15.59 -18.21 -17.57
C ILE A 677 15.93 -19.34 -16.60
N LEU A 678 16.60 -18.98 -15.51
CA LEU A 678 16.93 -19.86 -14.39
C LEU A 678 16.17 -19.39 -13.14
N LEU A 679 15.18 -20.15 -12.72
CA LEU A 679 14.45 -19.93 -11.48
C LEU A 679 15.18 -20.59 -10.32
N ILE A 680 15.29 -19.87 -9.20
CA ILE A 680 15.89 -20.32 -7.93
C ILE A 680 14.80 -20.31 -6.85
N LEU A 681 14.68 -21.42 -6.13
CA LEU A 681 13.63 -21.68 -5.15
C LEU A 681 14.24 -22.12 -3.81
N PRO A 682 13.70 -21.66 -2.66
CA PRO A 682 14.10 -22.17 -1.36
C PRO A 682 13.50 -23.56 -1.15
N ARG A 683 14.22 -24.42 -0.43
CA ARG A 683 13.79 -25.80 -0.14
C ARG A 683 14.11 -26.18 1.30
N HIS A 684 13.28 -27.04 1.90
CA HIS A 684 13.65 -27.68 3.16
C HIS A 684 14.84 -28.64 2.95
N PRO A 685 15.76 -28.79 3.93
CA PRO A 685 16.87 -29.74 3.82
C PRO A 685 16.44 -31.18 3.54
N ASP A 686 15.38 -31.65 4.21
CA ASP A 686 14.85 -33.02 4.04
C ASP A 686 14.10 -33.24 2.72
N GLU A 687 13.66 -32.16 2.07
CA GLU A 687 12.88 -32.22 0.83
C GLU A 687 13.76 -32.35 -0.42
N GLY A 688 14.93 -32.99 -0.34
CA GLY A 688 15.64 -33.32 -1.56
C GLY A 688 16.68 -34.41 -1.39
N ILE A 689 17.45 -34.62 -2.46
CA ILE A 689 18.37 -35.75 -2.53
C ILE A 689 19.33 -35.65 -1.34
N SER A 690 19.25 -36.62 -0.43
CA SER A 690 20.18 -36.71 0.67
C SER A 690 21.56 -36.97 0.06
N ASN A 691 22.47 -36.01 0.22
CA ASN A 691 23.88 -36.22 -0.12
C ASN A 691 24.49 -37.17 0.91
N SER A 692 24.07 -38.43 0.95
CA SER A 692 24.65 -39.47 1.80
C SER A 692 26.08 -39.84 1.39
N THR A 693 26.63 -39.20 0.35
CA THR A 693 27.96 -39.50 -0.22
C THR A 693 28.84 -38.27 -0.45
N GLY A 694 28.41 -37.05 -0.11
CA GLY A 694 29.21 -35.83 -0.23
C GLY A 694 29.54 -35.24 1.14
N SER A 695 30.81 -34.97 1.42
CA SER A 695 31.20 -34.22 2.61
C SER A 695 30.50 -32.86 2.62
N SER A 696 29.85 -32.49 3.74
CA SER A 696 29.26 -31.17 3.93
C SER A 696 30.26 -30.08 3.52
N GLN A 697 29.84 -29.20 2.62
CA GLN A 697 30.72 -28.15 2.10
C GLN A 697 30.92 -27.11 3.19
N SER A 698 32.17 -26.89 3.60
CA SER A 698 32.50 -25.78 4.48
C SER A 698 32.57 -24.48 3.68
N TRP A 699 32.48 -23.34 4.37
CA TRP A 699 32.75 -22.06 3.71
C TRP A 699 34.14 -21.98 3.07
N LYS A 700 35.13 -22.72 3.59
CA LYS A 700 36.47 -22.79 3.01
C LYS A 700 36.48 -23.47 1.64
N ASP A 701 35.65 -24.48 1.46
CA ASP A 701 35.52 -25.21 0.19
C ASP A 701 34.80 -24.36 -0.87
N CYS A 702 33.97 -23.41 -0.43
CA CYS A 702 33.23 -22.49 -1.30
C CYS A 702 34.02 -21.22 -1.65
N LEU A 703 35.08 -20.89 -0.89
CA LEU A 703 35.88 -19.70 -1.10
C LEU A 703 36.84 -19.90 -2.28
N ARG A 704 36.74 -19.05 -3.30
CA ARG A 704 37.79 -18.92 -4.32
C ARG A 704 38.97 -18.12 -3.76
N HIS A 705 40.16 -18.29 -4.36
CA HIS A 705 41.46 -17.84 -3.86
C HIS A 705 41.58 -16.33 -3.50
N THR A 706 40.62 -15.49 -3.88
CA THR A 706 40.61 -14.03 -3.72
C THR A 706 39.68 -13.49 -2.62
N HIS A 707 38.92 -14.33 -1.89
CA HIS A 707 37.88 -13.85 -0.97
C HIS A 707 38.20 -14.02 0.52
N GLN A 708 37.72 -13.08 1.33
CA GLN A 708 37.83 -13.12 2.79
C GLN A 708 36.97 -14.24 3.40
N PRO A 709 37.44 -14.90 4.47
CA PRO A 709 36.73 -16.00 5.11
C PRO A 709 35.39 -15.56 5.73
N ILE A 710 34.37 -16.39 5.55
CA ILE A 710 33.06 -16.23 6.17
C ILE A 710 33.16 -16.63 7.65
N ASN A 711 32.67 -15.79 8.56
CA ASN A 711 32.74 -16.08 9.99
C ASN A 711 31.71 -17.17 10.37
N ASN A 712 32.22 -18.35 10.74
CA ASN A 712 31.42 -19.51 11.12
C ASN A 712 30.51 -19.28 12.34
N GLU A 713 30.90 -18.40 13.27
CA GLU A 713 30.12 -18.08 14.47
C GLU A 713 28.77 -17.43 14.11
N TYR A 714 28.74 -16.66 13.02
CA TYR A 714 27.58 -15.87 12.62
C TYR A 714 26.78 -16.47 11.47
N TRP A 715 27.44 -17.26 10.62
CA TRP A 715 26.90 -17.78 9.37
C TRP A 715 26.87 -19.31 9.30
N GLY A 716 27.09 -20.01 10.42
CA GLY A 716 27.19 -21.46 10.44
C GLY A 716 28.48 -21.97 9.79
N THR A 717 28.67 -23.29 9.80
CA THR A 717 29.89 -23.95 9.29
C THR A 717 30.01 -23.95 7.76
N GLY A 718 28.89 -23.79 7.04
CA GLY A 718 28.83 -23.80 5.58
C GLY A 718 27.43 -23.47 5.06
N PRO A 719 27.22 -23.51 3.73
CA PRO A 719 25.92 -23.27 3.11
C PRO A 719 24.91 -24.41 3.33
N ASP A 720 25.36 -25.62 3.65
CA ASP A 720 24.48 -26.76 3.92
C ASP A 720 23.74 -26.57 5.26
N LEU A 721 22.41 -26.62 5.22
CA LEU A 721 21.52 -26.55 6.38
C LEU A 721 21.13 -27.95 6.84
N GLU A 722 21.03 -28.16 8.15
CA GLU A 722 20.48 -29.38 8.74
C GLU A 722 19.00 -29.18 9.09
N ALA A 723 18.17 -30.21 8.91
CA ALA A 723 16.74 -30.15 9.23
C ALA A 723 16.48 -29.73 10.68
N GLY A 724 17.19 -30.36 11.64
CA GLY A 724 17.10 -30.00 13.05
C GLY A 724 17.49 -28.54 13.36
N GLU A 725 18.32 -27.91 12.52
CA GLU A 725 18.68 -26.50 12.65
C GLU A 725 17.53 -25.57 12.23
N VAL A 726 16.82 -25.90 11.15
CA VAL A 726 15.74 -25.06 10.60
C VAL A 726 14.38 -25.32 11.24
N ASP A 727 14.10 -26.55 11.67
CA ASP A 727 12.85 -26.96 12.34
C ASP A 727 12.64 -26.31 13.70
N ARG A 728 13.71 -25.79 14.31
CA ARG A 728 13.62 -24.97 15.53
C ARG A 728 13.29 -23.51 15.25
N LEU A 729 13.51 -23.03 14.04
CA LEU A 729 13.36 -21.61 13.69
C LEU A 729 11.89 -21.29 13.36
N SER A 730 11.05 -21.23 14.39
CA SER A 730 9.62 -20.87 14.28
C SER A 730 9.24 -19.63 15.12
N GLY A 731 10.23 -19.02 15.78
CA GLY A 731 10.05 -17.96 16.77
C GLY A 731 9.79 -16.57 16.20
N CYS A 732 9.43 -15.63 17.09
CA CYS A 732 9.08 -14.24 16.79
C CYS A 732 9.92 -13.28 17.65
N CYS A 733 10.52 -12.24 17.06
CA CYS A 733 11.15 -11.09 17.75
C CYS A 733 12.40 -11.33 18.64
N CYS A 734 12.67 -12.55 19.14
CA CYS A 734 13.89 -12.90 19.90
C CYS A 734 14.42 -14.31 19.55
N GLU A 735 15.73 -14.52 19.74
CA GLU A 735 16.33 -15.86 19.59
C GLU A 735 15.78 -16.86 20.62
N CYS A 736 15.30 -16.36 21.76
CA CYS A 736 14.64 -17.17 22.79
C CYS A 736 13.31 -17.80 22.35
N CYS A 737 12.67 -17.26 21.32
CA CYS A 737 11.39 -17.78 20.82
C CYS A 737 11.56 -19.05 19.97
N HIS A 738 12.79 -19.44 19.63
CA HIS A 738 13.07 -20.68 18.90
C HIS A 738 13.06 -21.94 19.81
N VAL A 739 12.84 -21.77 21.12
CA VAL A 739 12.80 -22.87 22.11
C VAL A 739 11.46 -23.63 22.02
N THR A 740 11.52 -24.96 22.23
CA THR A 740 10.43 -25.94 22.04
C THR A 740 9.09 -25.60 22.69
N CYS A 741 9.07 -24.89 23.82
CA CYS A 741 7.85 -24.55 24.56
C CYS A 741 6.91 -23.58 23.80
N CYS A 742 7.45 -22.76 22.89
CA CYS A 742 6.67 -21.75 22.14
C CYS A 742 6.32 -22.15 20.70
N LYS A 743 6.82 -23.31 20.21
CA LYS A 743 6.73 -23.73 18.80
C LYS A 743 5.29 -23.85 18.28
N SER A 744 4.37 -24.41 19.06
CA SER A 744 3.00 -24.65 18.60
C SER A 744 2.21 -23.37 18.37
N CYS A 745 2.39 -22.35 19.22
CA CYS A 745 1.68 -21.08 19.08
C CYS A 745 2.32 -20.17 18.01
N SER A 746 3.66 -20.14 17.94
CA SER A 746 4.37 -19.29 16.98
C SER A 746 4.34 -19.86 15.56
N GLY A 747 4.45 -21.19 15.39
CA GLY A 747 4.40 -21.84 14.08
C GLY A 747 3.06 -21.64 13.35
N ILE A 748 1.94 -21.68 14.08
CA ILE A 748 0.59 -21.41 13.51
C ILE A 748 0.47 -19.96 13.01
N LEU A 749 1.14 -19.01 13.66
CA LEU A 749 1.02 -17.58 13.33
C LEU A 749 2.07 -17.10 12.31
N CYS A 750 3.28 -17.66 12.36
CA CYS A 750 4.45 -17.19 11.62
C CYS A 750 4.86 -18.10 10.46
N GLY A 751 4.33 -19.32 10.38
CA GLY A 751 4.75 -20.36 9.44
C GLY A 751 6.04 -21.07 9.83
N PHE A 752 6.53 -21.95 8.96
CA PHE A 752 7.74 -22.75 9.14
C PHE A 752 8.72 -22.53 7.99
N PHE A 753 10.00 -22.87 8.20
CA PHE A 753 10.98 -22.85 7.12
C PHE A 753 10.61 -23.91 6.04
N PRO A 754 10.74 -23.62 4.73
CA PRO A 754 11.15 -22.36 4.10
C PRO A 754 9.99 -21.38 3.81
N HIS A 755 8.77 -21.65 4.26
CA HIS A 755 7.55 -20.93 3.90
C HIS A 755 6.97 -19.99 4.99
N HIS A 756 7.81 -19.38 5.83
CA HIS A 756 7.36 -18.39 6.82
C HIS A 756 6.48 -17.28 6.21
N ALA A 757 5.35 -16.96 6.83
CA ALA A 757 4.38 -16.04 6.24
C ALA A 757 5.00 -14.67 5.90
N THR A 758 4.63 -14.09 4.75
CA THR A 758 5.09 -12.74 4.35
C THR A 758 4.78 -11.66 5.39
N LEU A 759 3.72 -11.81 6.19
CA LEU A 759 3.40 -10.87 7.27
C LEU A 759 4.36 -10.97 8.47
N ASN A 760 5.13 -12.05 8.59
CA ASN A 760 6.14 -12.20 9.63
C ASN A 760 7.39 -11.38 9.28
N GLN A 761 7.42 -10.12 9.76
CA GLN A 761 8.56 -9.22 9.62
C GLN A 761 9.51 -9.25 10.84
N PHE A 762 9.32 -10.20 11.77
CA PHE A 762 10.02 -10.26 13.05
C PHE A 762 11.19 -11.26 13.05
N PHE A 763 11.99 -11.22 11.97
CA PHE A 763 13.10 -12.14 11.79
C PHE A 763 14.21 -11.93 12.82
N THR A 764 14.76 -13.03 13.32
CA THR A 764 15.98 -13.00 14.13
C THR A 764 17.22 -13.13 13.24
N PRO A 765 18.41 -12.71 13.72
CA PRO A 765 19.66 -12.95 13.02
C PRO A 765 19.90 -14.42 12.64
N ALA A 766 19.47 -15.39 13.47
CA ALA A 766 19.55 -16.81 13.13
C ALA A 766 18.63 -17.18 11.95
N LEU A 767 17.37 -16.74 11.97
CA LEU A 767 16.42 -16.99 10.88
C LEU A 767 16.89 -16.33 9.58
N PHE A 768 17.40 -15.10 9.64
CA PHE A 768 18.01 -14.43 8.50
C PHE A 768 19.20 -15.22 7.95
N SER A 769 20.08 -15.72 8.83
CA SER A 769 21.25 -16.52 8.45
C SER A 769 20.86 -17.82 7.74
N ALA A 770 19.82 -18.51 8.22
CA ALA A 770 19.32 -19.73 7.58
C ALA A 770 18.85 -19.48 6.14
N TYR A 771 17.99 -18.48 5.91
CA TYR A 771 17.57 -18.14 4.54
C TYR A 771 18.72 -17.65 3.66
N HIS A 772 19.67 -16.89 4.21
CA HIS A 772 20.87 -16.48 3.48
C HIS A 772 21.71 -17.68 3.03
N ARG A 773 21.92 -18.67 3.91
CA ARG A 773 22.62 -19.92 3.57
C ARG A 773 21.88 -20.71 2.51
N GLU A 774 20.56 -20.82 2.62
CA GLU A 774 19.74 -21.52 1.62
C GLU A 774 19.82 -20.85 0.25
N GLY A 775 19.79 -19.51 0.18
CA GLY A 775 19.99 -18.77 -1.06
C GLY A 775 21.36 -19.03 -1.68
N TYR A 776 22.41 -19.00 -0.87
CA TYR A 776 23.77 -19.31 -1.32
C TYR A 776 23.89 -20.76 -1.82
N ARG A 777 23.30 -21.72 -1.10
CA ARG A 777 23.29 -23.14 -1.47
C ARG A 777 22.55 -23.39 -2.77
N ALA A 778 21.42 -22.72 -2.98
CA ALA A 778 20.68 -22.82 -4.23
C ALA A 778 21.49 -22.34 -5.44
N CYS A 779 22.36 -21.32 -5.27
CA CYS A 779 23.29 -20.90 -6.31
C CYS A 779 24.33 -21.96 -6.68
N LEU A 780 24.83 -22.68 -5.68
CA LEU A 780 25.79 -23.76 -5.89
C LEU A 780 25.15 -24.91 -6.67
N ASP A 781 23.94 -25.33 -6.28
CA ASP A 781 23.22 -26.42 -6.95
C ASP A 781 22.81 -26.05 -8.39
N ALA A 782 22.48 -24.78 -8.63
CA ALA A 782 22.07 -24.29 -9.95
C ALA A 782 23.24 -23.85 -10.86
N GLU A 783 24.48 -23.90 -10.35
CA GLU A 783 25.70 -23.44 -11.03
C GLU A 783 25.53 -22.04 -11.67
N ILE A 784 24.99 -21.08 -10.91
CA ILE A 784 24.64 -19.73 -11.42
C ILE A 784 25.84 -19.05 -12.10
N GLY A 785 27.04 -19.20 -11.54
CA GLY A 785 28.27 -18.67 -12.12
C GLY A 785 28.48 -19.16 -13.55
N GLN A 786 28.31 -20.46 -13.80
CA GLN A 786 28.41 -21.01 -15.15
C GLN A 786 27.25 -20.55 -16.04
N PHE A 787 26.03 -20.47 -15.52
CA PHE A 787 24.87 -20.05 -16.30
C PHE A 787 25.00 -18.62 -16.84
N LEU A 788 25.50 -17.70 -16.02
CA LEU A 788 25.69 -16.29 -16.34
C LEU A 788 26.98 -16.02 -17.12
N THR A 789 28.00 -16.88 -17.04
CA THR A 789 29.27 -16.70 -17.76
C THR A 789 29.35 -17.46 -19.08
N LYS A 790 28.65 -18.60 -19.23
CA LYS A 790 28.64 -19.36 -20.47
C LYS A 790 27.98 -18.54 -21.59
N GLU A 791 28.78 -18.23 -22.61
CA GLU A 791 28.25 -17.84 -23.91
C GLU A 791 27.42 -19.01 -24.44
N THR A 792 26.17 -18.76 -24.84
CA THR A 792 25.39 -19.70 -25.63
C THR A 792 26.09 -19.87 -26.98
N GLY A 793 27.09 -20.74 -27.01
CA GLY A 793 27.70 -21.21 -28.24
C GLY A 793 26.62 -21.93 -29.03
N GLU A 794 26.34 -21.43 -30.23
CA GLU A 794 25.81 -22.22 -31.32
C GLU A 794 26.67 -23.49 -31.43
N LYS A 795 26.17 -24.60 -30.86
CA LYS A 795 26.51 -25.89 -31.42
C LYS A 795 25.78 -25.95 -32.76
N LYS A 796 26.56 -25.65 -33.80
CA LYS A 796 26.26 -25.76 -35.23
C LYS A 796 25.22 -26.80 -35.59
#